data_AF-Q0AZK1-F1
#
_entry.id   AF-Q0AZK1-F1
#
_cell.length_a   1.000
_cell.length_b   1.000
_cell.length_c   1.000
_cell.angle_alpha   90.00
_cell.angle_beta   90.00
_cell.angle_gamma   90.00
#
_symmetry.space_group_name_H-M   'P 1'
#
loop_
_entity.id
_entity.type
_entity.pdbx_description
1 polymer ?
#
loop_
_entity_poly.entity_id
_entity_poly.type
_entity_poly.pdbx_seq_one_letter_code
_entity_poly.pdbx_strand_id
1 'polypeptide(L)'
;MKSFRKVLIANRGEIAIRIIRACQELGIRTVSVYSKEDKLALFRTKSDESYLIGNNKGPVEAYLSIEEIISLAIKKAVDAIHPGYGFLAENPEFAQKCIESGIEFIGPTPEMMDKLGDKIKSKLIAQSIGVPTIPGVEKAIKSDQEAIKFAQKCGYPIMLKASAGGGGRGMRIVRNETDLLQEFHSAKNEAQKAFGIDDIFIEKYLESPKHIEVQVLGDNYGNIVYLYERDCSIQRRHQKVIEFAPAFKISAEQRKAICADALKIARSVNYRNAGTVEFLLDKQGNHYFIEMNPRIQVEHTVTEIVTGIDIVQSQILIAQGYKLNSKEVGIPRQSAIQTRGYAIQCRVTTEDPSNSFAPDTGKIDVYRTGAGFGIRLDGGNGYTGSVISPYYDSLLVKITSWSRTFEDAINKSQRAIRETLINGVKTNEAFLLNVLSHPRFKNGECDTGFIDASPELFDITPREDHEAKILNFIGEKVVNESKGVKRDYDIPRVPKINGNYKLNGTKQILDKKGPEGVVKWIQSQNKLLLTDTTMRDAHQSLTATRIRTVDMLRIAEATAYLGKDLFSLEMWGGATFDVAYRFLHESPWERLAELRQRIPNIMFQMLLRGANAVGYTNYPDNVVREFIKESAQAGIDVFRIFDSLNWLKGMEVAIDETLKSNKIAEACICYTGDILDDRKDKYSLAYYVQTAKEIEKMGAHILGIKDMAGLLKPYAAVRLIKALKDEIAIPIHLHTHDTSGNGVATLLMAAEAGVDIVDTAFSSMAGITSQPALNSVVAALENTSRATGINLDEIQEIADYWDDIRPIYSQFESDLKSGTAEVYKYEIPGGQYSNLKPQVESFGLGHKFKEVKEMYKAVNEMLGDIVKVTPSSKLVGDLAIFMVRNDLTPQNIIEKGKGMAFPDSTIAYFEGMMGQPVGGFPEALQKVVLKDKQPISTRPGELLKPADFEAIKNYLQEEYNLPAIRQDILSYALYPKVFEEYLEFKKSYGDLSRMNSSVFFDGISQGEVCEVELEEGKTFIIKLVNIGKVNKEGYRKIYFEVNGNQREITILDKQYHKTFDVEIGSTLMADPNNKKDIGASIPGTVVQILVKAGDSVEAGQSLIIIEAMKMETRIAAPVSGKVGNITVQEGQQVKNGELLMQLE
;
A
#
# COMPACT_ATOMS: atom_id res chain seq x y z
N MET A 1 10.86 15.34 -60.50
CA MET A 1 10.55 15.11 -59.07
C MET A 1 11.87 14.91 -58.35
N LYS A 2 12.04 15.46 -57.14
CA LYS A 2 13.25 15.24 -56.33
C LYS A 2 13.06 13.91 -55.58
N SER A 3 13.88 12.91 -55.86
CA SER A 3 13.88 11.67 -55.07
C SER A 3 14.79 11.89 -53.85
N PHE A 4 14.24 11.77 -52.64
CA PHE A 4 15.04 11.85 -51.42
C PHE A 4 15.68 10.50 -51.13
N ARG A 5 16.98 10.51 -50.92
CA ARG A 5 17.76 9.37 -50.43
C ARG A 5 17.94 9.42 -48.93
N LYS A 6 17.98 10.64 -48.35
CA LYS A 6 18.23 10.86 -46.93
C LYS A 6 17.43 12.04 -46.38
N VAL A 7 16.68 11.81 -45.31
CA VAL A 7 15.91 12.82 -44.57
C VAL A 7 16.47 12.96 -43.15
N LEU A 8 16.73 14.21 -42.73
CA LEU A 8 17.07 14.52 -41.34
C LEU A 8 15.82 14.92 -40.57
N ILE A 9 15.67 14.40 -39.36
CA ILE A 9 14.59 14.74 -38.45
C ILE A 9 15.12 15.73 -37.42
N ALA A 10 14.67 16.98 -37.51
CA ALA A 10 15.04 18.05 -36.58
C ALA A 10 14.11 18.05 -35.34
N ASN A 11 14.00 16.89 -34.69
CA ASN A 11 13.10 16.67 -33.55
C ASN A 11 13.55 15.45 -32.72
N ARG A 12 12.79 15.14 -31.66
CA ARG A 12 13.02 14.04 -30.71
C ARG A 12 11.75 13.24 -30.42
N GLY A 13 11.86 12.24 -29.55
CA GLY A 13 10.71 11.54 -28.97
C GLY A 13 9.85 10.77 -29.98
N GLU A 14 8.54 10.72 -29.73
CA GLU A 14 7.61 9.91 -30.53
C GLU A 14 7.55 10.36 -31.99
N ILE A 15 7.52 11.67 -32.24
CA ILE A 15 7.35 12.20 -33.60
C ILE A 15 8.56 11.91 -34.47
N ALA A 16 9.75 11.89 -33.88
CA ALA A 16 10.94 11.47 -34.60
C ALA A 16 10.84 10.00 -35.04
N ILE A 17 10.38 9.11 -34.15
CA ILE A 17 10.13 7.70 -34.48
C ILE A 17 9.05 7.57 -35.56
N ARG A 18 7.97 8.36 -35.47
CA ARG A 18 6.89 8.37 -36.46
C ARG A 18 7.37 8.76 -37.86
N ILE A 19 8.24 9.77 -37.96
CA ILE A 19 8.85 10.20 -39.23
C ILE A 19 9.84 9.17 -39.74
N ILE A 20 10.64 8.57 -38.86
CA ILE A 20 11.58 7.50 -39.22
C ILE A 20 10.83 6.32 -39.85
N ARG A 21 9.70 5.90 -39.25
CA ARG A 21 8.84 4.84 -39.80
C ARG A 21 8.36 5.17 -41.21
N ALA A 22 7.81 6.37 -41.42
CA ALA A 22 7.35 6.82 -42.74
C ALA A 22 8.49 6.85 -43.78
N CYS A 23 9.69 7.32 -43.40
CA CYS A 23 10.86 7.32 -44.28
C CYS A 23 11.28 5.89 -44.64
N GLN A 24 11.33 4.97 -43.67
CA GLN A 24 11.71 3.58 -43.90
C GLN A 24 10.73 2.86 -44.84
N GLU A 25 9.43 3.07 -44.66
CA GLU A 25 8.37 2.53 -45.53
C GLU A 25 8.50 3.05 -46.97
N LEU A 26 8.98 4.30 -47.15
CA LEU A 26 9.27 4.91 -48.44
C LEU A 26 10.69 4.58 -48.98
N GLY A 27 11.48 3.79 -48.27
CA GLY A 27 12.85 3.42 -48.66
C GLY A 27 13.88 4.56 -48.55
N ILE A 28 13.65 5.52 -47.66
CA ILE A 28 14.48 6.72 -47.45
C ILE A 28 15.32 6.56 -46.18
N ARG A 29 16.62 6.84 -46.26
CA ARG A 29 17.50 6.80 -45.07
C ARG A 29 17.24 7.96 -44.13
N THR A 30 17.46 7.75 -42.85
CA THR A 30 17.08 8.65 -41.77
C THR A 30 18.27 9.14 -40.97
N VAL A 31 18.29 10.43 -40.65
CA VAL A 31 19.27 11.04 -39.74
C VAL A 31 18.54 11.68 -38.58
N SER A 32 18.89 11.32 -37.34
CA SER A 32 18.38 12.01 -36.15
C SER A 32 19.45 12.87 -35.49
N VAL A 33 19.03 13.96 -34.86
CA VAL A 33 19.88 14.78 -33.98
C VAL A 33 19.49 14.55 -32.53
N TYR A 34 20.44 14.58 -31.60
CA TYR A 34 20.15 14.39 -30.18
C TYR A 34 21.04 15.27 -29.30
N SER A 35 20.53 15.69 -28.15
CA SER A 35 21.30 16.39 -27.10
C SER A 35 22.14 15.41 -26.26
N LYS A 36 22.99 15.92 -25.37
CA LYS A 36 23.74 15.07 -24.42
C LYS A 36 22.81 14.30 -23.49
N GLU A 37 21.70 14.91 -23.10
CA GLU A 37 20.69 14.38 -22.18
C GLU A 37 19.85 13.28 -22.85
N ASP A 38 19.58 13.38 -24.16
CA ASP A 38 18.86 12.37 -24.95
C ASP A 38 19.77 11.25 -25.50
N LYS A 39 21.01 11.10 -25.00
CA LYS A 39 21.94 10.06 -25.49
C LYS A 39 21.37 8.63 -25.38
N LEU A 40 20.41 8.39 -24.50
CA LEU A 40 19.73 7.10 -24.30
C LEU A 40 18.30 7.08 -24.87
N ALA A 41 17.87 8.13 -25.58
CA ALA A 41 16.51 8.21 -26.11
C ALA A 41 16.29 7.18 -27.22
N LEU A 42 15.09 6.61 -27.28
CA LEU A 42 14.78 5.49 -28.17
C LEU A 42 14.93 5.86 -29.66
N PHE A 43 14.47 7.06 -30.04
CA PHE A 43 14.49 7.52 -31.44
C PHE A 43 15.89 7.52 -32.05
N ARG A 44 16.93 7.81 -31.26
CA ARG A 44 18.34 7.82 -31.68
C ARG A 44 18.79 6.47 -32.25
N THR A 45 18.27 5.38 -31.68
CA THR A 45 18.61 4.00 -32.09
C THR A 45 17.71 3.47 -33.21
N LYS A 46 16.65 4.20 -33.56
CA LYS A 46 15.71 3.85 -34.65
C LYS A 46 16.13 4.43 -36.00
N SER A 47 16.87 5.55 -36.00
CA SER A 47 17.41 6.17 -37.21
C SER A 47 18.64 5.43 -37.75
N ASP A 48 18.89 5.51 -39.06
CA ASP A 48 20.07 4.90 -39.70
C ASP A 48 21.38 5.58 -39.27
N GLU A 49 21.33 6.89 -39.02
CA GLU A 49 22.44 7.69 -38.48
C GLU A 49 21.94 8.62 -37.38
N SER A 50 22.73 8.84 -36.32
CA SER A 50 22.40 9.82 -35.29
C SER A 50 23.62 10.63 -34.84
N TYR A 51 23.41 11.93 -34.59
CA TYR A 51 24.49 12.87 -34.27
C TYR A 51 24.17 13.75 -33.07
N LEU A 52 25.15 13.88 -32.18
CA LEU A 52 25.10 14.80 -31.05
C LEU A 52 25.12 16.26 -31.55
N ILE A 53 24.25 17.09 -31.00
CA ILE A 53 24.20 18.54 -31.21
C ILE A 53 24.22 19.29 -29.87
N GLY A 54 24.53 20.59 -29.90
CA GLY A 54 24.47 21.47 -28.74
C GLY A 54 25.62 21.28 -27.76
N ASN A 55 26.83 21.04 -28.26
CA ASN A 55 28.02 20.92 -27.39
C ASN A 55 28.18 22.23 -26.60
N ASN A 56 28.02 22.18 -25.27
CA ASN A 56 27.96 23.32 -24.32
C ASN A 56 26.67 24.17 -24.32
N LYS A 57 25.56 23.68 -24.89
CA LYS A 57 24.24 24.33 -24.82
C LYS A 57 23.31 23.59 -23.85
N GLY A 58 22.23 24.26 -23.43
CA GLY A 58 21.17 23.61 -22.66
C GLY A 58 20.40 22.55 -23.48
N PRO A 59 19.71 21.60 -22.82
CA PRO A 59 19.08 20.43 -23.47
C PRO A 59 18.03 20.79 -24.54
N VAL A 60 17.25 21.86 -24.32
CA VAL A 60 16.26 22.36 -25.29
C VAL A 60 16.91 23.25 -26.34
N GLU A 61 17.88 24.06 -25.92
CA GLU A 61 18.60 24.99 -26.80
C GLU A 61 19.36 24.26 -27.91
N ALA A 62 19.87 23.07 -27.62
CA ALA A 62 20.48 22.17 -28.61
C ALA A 62 19.55 21.96 -29.81
N TYR A 63 18.28 21.59 -29.60
CA TYR A 63 17.30 21.35 -30.67
C TYR A 63 16.81 22.64 -31.37
N LEU A 64 17.11 23.82 -30.82
CA LEU A 64 16.82 25.12 -31.43
C LEU A 64 18.02 25.69 -32.21
N SER A 65 19.13 24.96 -32.28
CA SER A 65 20.40 25.37 -32.91
C SER A 65 20.34 25.28 -34.44
N ILE A 66 19.72 26.27 -35.09
CA ILE A 66 19.52 26.31 -36.55
C ILE A 66 20.83 26.08 -37.33
N GLU A 67 21.88 26.87 -37.05
CA GLU A 67 23.16 26.81 -37.76
C GLU A 67 23.82 25.43 -37.68
N GLU A 68 23.77 24.82 -36.50
CA GLU A 68 24.39 23.52 -36.25
C GLU A 68 23.66 22.40 -36.97
N ILE A 69 22.31 22.43 -36.96
CA ILE A 69 21.47 21.45 -37.67
C ILE A 69 21.69 21.56 -39.19
N ILE A 70 21.72 22.78 -39.74
CA ILE A 70 21.97 23.01 -41.17
C ILE A 70 23.37 22.55 -41.56
N SER A 71 24.40 22.95 -40.82
CA SER A 71 25.80 22.55 -41.06
C SER A 71 25.96 21.02 -41.04
N LEU A 72 25.32 20.36 -40.07
CA LEU A 72 25.30 18.90 -40.00
C LEU A 72 24.58 18.28 -41.21
N ALA A 73 23.42 18.80 -41.61
CA ALA A 73 22.66 18.31 -42.75
C ALA A 73 23.47 18.39 -44.05
N ILE A 74 24.19 19.49 -44.28
CA ILE A 74 25.13 19.67 -45.40
C ILE A 74 26.25 18.63 -45.33
N LYS A 75 26.93 18.52 -44.17
CA LYS A 75 28.04 17.56 -43.96
C LYS A 75 27.62 16.11 -44.19
N LYS A 76 26.35 15.78 -43.97
CA LYS A 76 25.80 14.42 -44.11
C LYS A 76 25.05 14.18 -45.41
N ALA A 77 25.08 15.15 -46.32
CA ALA A 77 24.42 15.10 -47.63
C ALA A 77 22.94 14.69 -47.49
N VAL A 78 22.23 15.40 -46.63
CA VAL A 78 20.79 15.25 -46.41
C VAL A 78 20.04 15.98 -47.53
N ASP A 79 19.01 15.34 -48.10
CA ASP A 79 18.21 15.95 -49.18
C ASP A 79 17.08 16.83 -48.65
N ALA A 80 16.53 16.47 -47.47
CA ALA A 80 15.40 17.16 -46.87
C ALA A 80 15.41 17.08 -45.34
N ILE A 81 14.83 18.10 -44.69
CA ILE A 81 14.62 18.13 -43.24
C ILE A 81 13.13 18.05 -42.93
N HIS A 82 12.75 17.09 -42.09
CA HIS A 82 11.42 17.04 -41.48
C HIS A 82 11.50 17.63 -40.07
N PRO A 83 10.78 18.74 -39.77
CA PRO A 83 10.90 19.39 -38.47
C PRO A 83 10.00 18.76 -37.40
N GLY A 84 9.01 17.95 -37.80
CA GLY A 84 8.04 17.37 -36.85
C GLY A 84 7.10 18.44 -36.32
N TYR A 85 6.91 18.50 -35.00
CA TYR A 85 6.14 19.54 -34.31
C TYR A 85 6.91 20.13 -33.13
N GLY A 86 6.56 21.35 -32.71
CA GLY A 86 7.35 22.08 -31.72
C GLY A 86 8.77 22.40 -32.24
N PHE A 87 9.67 22.81 -31.35
CA PHE A 87 11.03 23.23 -31.70
C PHE A 87 11.05 24.23 -32.87
N LEU A 88 11.64 23.84 -34.02
CA LEU A 88 11.82 24.69 -35.20
C LEU A 88 10.73 24.49 -36.27
N ALA A 89 9.67 23.72 -35.99
CA ALA A 89 8.66 23.35 -36.98
C ALA A 89 7.80 24.50 -37.51
N GLU A 90 7.71 25.61 -36.76
CA GLU A 90 6.98 26.82 -37.15
C GLU A 90 7.93 28.01 -37.32
N ASN A 91 9.24 27.77 -37.46
CA ASN A 91 10.23 28.83 -37.56
C ASN A 91 10.52 29.18 -39.05
N PRO A 92 10.11 30.37 -39.54
CA PRO A 92 10.32 30.75 -40.94
C PRO A 92 11.80 30.87 -41.32
N GLU A 93 12.65 31.34 -40.39
CA GLU A 93 14.09 31.48 -40.61
C GLU A 93 14.75 30.11 -40.83
N PHE A 94 14.36 29.09 -40.07
CA PHE A 94 14.87 27.74 -40.23
C PHE A 94 14.50 27.15 -41.60
N ALA A 95 13.25 27.31 -42.01
CA ALA A 95 12.79 26.86 -43.32
C ALA A 95 13.49 27.62 -44.46
N GLN A 96 13.73 28.92 -44.30
CA GLN A 96 14.47 29.74 -45.27
C GLN A 96 15.92 29.27 -45.39
N LYS A 97 16.62 29.02 -44.27
CA LYS A 97 18.00 28.51 -44.29
C LYS A 97 18.12 27.10 -44.87
N CYS A 98 17.10 26.25 -44.70
CA CYS A 98 17.05 24.96 -45.41
C CYS A 98 17.10 25.19 -46.93
N ILE A 99 16.23 26.06 -47.45
CA ILE A 99 16.12 26.36 -48.88
C ILE A 99 17.42 26.97 -49.42
N GLU A 100 18.00 27.94 -48.70
CA GLU A 100 19.27 28.59 -49.06
C GLU A 100 20.45 27.61 -49.08
N SER A 101 20.39 26.56 -48.26
CA SER A 101 21.40 25.50 -48.19
C SER A 101 21.14 24.35 -49.18
N GLY A 102 20.14 24.47 -50.04
CA GLY A 102 19.78 23.43 -51.03
C GLY A 102 19.09 22.21 -50.42
N ILE A 103 18.59 22.30 -49.19
CA ILE A 103 17.91 21.23 -48.46
C ILE A 103 16.41 21.48 -48.50
N GLU A 104 15.60 20.48 -48.89
CA GLU A 104 14.15 20.67 -48.91
C GLU A 104 13.57 20.71 -47.48
N PHE A 105 12.80 21.74 -47.16
CA PHE A 105 12.02 21.78 -45.93
C PHE A 105 10.70 21.03 -46.12
N ILE A 106 10.47 19.96 -45.35
CA ILE A 106 9.22 19.18 -45.43
C ILE A 106 8.14 19.89 -44.60
N GLY A 107 7.50 20.87 -45.24
CA GLY A 107 6.48 21.72 -44.66
C GLY A 107 6.02 22.82 -45.64
N PRO A 108 5.26 23.81 -45.16
CA PRO A 108 4.93 25.01 -45.94
C PRO A 108 6.17 25.89 -46.18
N THR A 109 6.05 26.87 -47.07
CA THR A 109 7.15 27.81 -47.35
C THR A 109 7.33 28.83 -46.20
N PRO A 110 8.51 29.47 -46.07
CA PRO A 110 8.74 30.53 -45.07
C PRO A 110 7.69 31.66 -45.14
N GLU A 111 7.31 32.07 -46.35
CA GLU A 111 6.27 33.10 -46.56
C GLU A 111 4.89 32.63 -46.06
N MET A 112 4.53 31.36 -46.30
CA MET A 112 3.26 30.79 -45.80
C MET A 112 3.28 30.72 -44.26
N MET A 113 4.40 30.31 -43.67
CA MET A 113 4.57 30.29 -42.21
C MET A 113 4.48 31.69 -41.60
N ASP A 114 5.12 32.71 -42.19
CA ASP A 114 5.03 34.07 -41.66
C ASP A 114 3.60 34.64 -41.72
N LYS A 115 2.87 34.38 -42.82
CA LYS A 115 1.49 34.84 -42.99
C LYS A 115 0.50 34.17 -42.03
N LEU A 116 0.70 32.89 -41.73
CA LEU A 116 -0.26 32.08 -40.98
C LEU A 116 0.15 31.80 -39.52
N GLY A 117 1.45 31.85 -39.21
CA GLY A 117 1.99 31.58 -37.88
C GLY A 117 1.87 32.76 -36.90
N ASP A 118 1.82 34.00 -37.40
CA ASP A 118 1.47 35.16 -36.57
C ASP A 118 -0.06 35.26 -36.39
N LYS A 119 -0.51 35.32 -35.14
CA LYS A 119 -1.94 35.29 -34.79
C LYS A 119 -2.70 36.54 -35.23
N ILE A 120 -2.02 37.67 -35.39
CA ILE A 120 -2.64 38.91 -35.87
C ILE A 120 -2.74 38.86 -37.40
N LYS A 121 -1.65 38.51 -38.10
CA LYS A 121 -1.62 38.39 -39.57
C LYS A 121 -2.62 37.36 -40.08
N SER A 122 -2.67 36.18 -39.46
CA SER A 122 -3.58 35.11 -39.86
C SER A 122 -5.06 35.49 -39.71
N LYS A 123 -5.41 36.30 -38.70
CA LYS A 123 -6.78 36.80 -38.52
C LYS A 123 -7.16 37.86 -39.55
N LEU A 124 -6.25 38.77 -39.88
CA LEU A 124 -6.47 39.74 -40.97
C LEU A 124 -6.73 39.01 -42.29
N ILE A 125 -6.01 37.91 -42.55
CA ILE A 125 -6.26 37.05 -43.71
C ILE A 125 -7.65 36.43 -43.62
N ALA A 126 -8.00 35.79 -42.49
CA ALA A 126 -9.31 35.15 -42.31
C ALA A 126 -10.48 36.13 -42.54
N GLN A 127 -10.39 37.35 -42.02
CA GLN A 127 -11.40 38.39 -42.23
C GLN A 127 -11.49 38.83 -43.70
N SER A 128 -10.35 39.00 -44.37
CA SER A 128 -10.32 39.44 -45.78
C SER A 128 -11.02 38.47 -46.74
N ILE A 129 -11.14 37.20 -46.34
CA ILE A 129 -11.80 36.13 -47.11
C ILE A 129 -13.15 35.72 -46.52
N GLY A 130 -13.68 36.50 -45.56
CA GLY A 130 -15.00 36.29 -44.96
C GLY A 130 -15.10 35.05 -44.06
N VAL A 131 -14.01 34.65 -43.41
CA VAL A 131 -14.03 33.61 -42.36
C VAL A 131 -14.21 34.31 -41.00
N PRO A 132 -15.18 33.90 -40.16
CA PRO A 132 -15.42 34.53 -38.87
C PRO A 132 -14.19 34.39 -37.94
N THR A 133 -13.81 35.49 -37.28
CA THR A 133 -12.79 35.52 -36.22
C THR A 133 -13.41 35.97 -34.90
N ILE A 134 -12.75 35.70 -33.78
CA ILE A 134 -13.20 36.19 -32.48
C ILE A 134 -13.15 37.74 -32.49
N PRO A 135 -14.18 38.43 -31.99
CA PRO A 135 -14.13 39.89 -31.82
C PRO A 135 -12.94 40.29 -30.95
N GLY A 136 -12.06 41.13 -31.46
CA GLY A 136 -10.82 41.51 -30.78
C GLY A 136 -10.15 42.70 -31.46
N VAL A 137 -9.03 43.13 -30.90
CA VAL A 137 -8.24 44.23 -31.46
C VAL A 137 -7.05 43.70 -32.23
N GLU A 138 -6.98 44.07 -33.51
CA GLU A 138 -6.03 43.57 -34.51
C GLU A 138 -4.68 44.31 -34.49
N LYS A 139 -4.26 44.78 -33.31
CA LYS A 139 -2.99 45.49 -33.12
C LYS A 139 -2.40 45.13 -31.76
N ALA A 140 -1.07 45.00 -31.74
CA ALA A 140 -0.33 44.88 -30.49
C ALA A 140 -0.55 46.12 -29.62
N ILE A 141 -0.79 45.88 -28.34
CA ILE A 141 -1.08 46.90 -27.33
C ILE A 141 0.25 47.48 -26.85
N LYS A 142 0.46 48.78 -27.04
CA LYS A 142 1.74 49.44 -26.72
C LYS A 142 1.73 50.18 -25.39
N SER A 143 0.56 50.41 -24.79
CA SER A 143 0.44 51.11 -23.50
C SER A 143 -0.75 50.63 -22.66
N ASP A 144 -0.70 50.91 -21.35
CA ASP A 144 -1.77 50.63 -20.39
C ASP A 144 -3.10 51.30 -20.78
N GLN A 145 -3.03 52.53 -21.33
CA GLN A 145 -4.21 53.27 -21.82
C GLN A 145 -4.87 52.58 -23.01
N GLU A 146 -4.07 52.01 -23.92
CA GLU A 146 -4.59 51.21 -25.03
C GLU A 146 -5.23 49.91 -24.53
N ALA A 147 -4.63 49.24 -23.54
CA ALA A 147 -5.20 48.03 -22.94
C ALA A 147 -6.61 48.29 -22.39
N ILE A 148 -6.79 49.37 -21.60
CA ILE A 148 -8.09 49.75 -21.03
C ILE A 148 -9.11 50.04 -22.14
N LYS A 149 -8.74 50.86 -23.12
CA LYS A 149 -9.63 51.25 -24.22
C LYS A 149 -10.08 50.04 -25.05
N PHE A 150 -9.16 49.12 -25.33
CA PHE A 150 -9.45 47.91 -26.10
C PHE A 150 -10.26 46.89 -25.30
N ALA A 151 -10.02 46.75 -24.00
CA ALA A 151 -10.81 45.93 -23.10
C ALA A 151 -12.27 46.42 -23.02
N GLN A 152 -12.48 47.74 -22.86
CA GLN A 152 -13.81 48.35 -22.85
C GLN A 152 -14.55 48.16 -24.18
N LYS A 153 -13.84 48.24 -25.31
CA LYS A 153 -14.41 48.01 -26.65
C LYS A 153 -14.81 46.55 -26.88
N CYS A 154 -14.01 45.59 -26.42
CA CYS A 154 -14.32 44.15 -26.56
C CYS A 154 -15.40 43.68 -25.56
N GLY A 155 -15.44 44.31 -24.38
CA GLY A 155 -16.31 43.96 -23.26
C GLY A 155 -15.83 42.71 -22.52
N TYR A 156 -15.89 42.73 -21.19
CA TYR A 156 -15.49 41.59 -20.36
C TYR A 156 -16.47 40.39 -20.46
N PRO A 157 -16.02 39.16 -20.16
CA PRO A 157 -14.62 38.76 -19.97
C PRO A 157 -13.82 38.83 -21.28
N ILE A 158 -12.52 39.08 -21.16
CA ILE A 158 -11.57 39.14 -22.27
C ILE A 158 -10.41 38.16 -22.05
N MET A 159 -9.71 37.83 -23.13
CA MET A 159 -8.49 37.03 -23.11
C MET A 159 -7.34 37.88 -23.65
N LEU A 160 -6.31 38.07 -22.83
CA LEU A 160 -5.02 38.59 -23.23
C LEU A 160 -4.22 37.47 -23.90
N LYS A 161 -3.61 37.73 -25.05
CA LYS A 161 -2.80 36.75 -25.79
C LYS A 161 -1.53 37.38 -26.33
N ALA A 162 -0.40 36.67 -26.21
CA ALA A 162 0.82 37.02 -26.92
C ALA A 162 0.72 36.68 -28.42
N SER A 163 1.26 37.54 -29.29
CA SER A 163 1.23 37.32 -30.75
C SER A 163 1.99 36.05 -31.16
N ALA A 164 3.16 35.83 -30.56
CA ALA A 164 4.01 34.66 -30.80
C ALA A 164 3.76 33.50 -29.81
N GLY A 165 2.68 33.58 -29.01
CA GLY A 165 2.43 32.61 -27.94
C GLY A 165 1.90 31.27 -28.45
N GLY A 166 2.59 30.17 -28.13
CA GLY A 166 2.17 28.79 -28.42
C GLY A 166 2.04 27.92 -27.16
N GLY A 167 1.21 26.87 -27.22
CA GLY A 167 1.10 25.86 -26.15
C GLY A 167 0.46 26.35 -24.84
N GLY A 168 -0.38 27.39 -24.89
CA GLY A 168 -1.11 27.94 -23.73
C GLY A 168 -0.31 28.93 -22.87
N ARG A 169 0.95 29.22 -23.22
CA ARG A 169 1.79 30.21 -22.51
C ARG A 169 1.52 31.63 -23.01
N GLY A 170 1.62 32.62 -22.12
CA GLY A 170 1.35 34.03 -22.46
C GLY A 170 -0.14 34.34 -22.74
N MET A 171 -1.06 33.60 -22.11
CA MET A 171 -2.50 33.86 -22.16
C MET A 171 -3.06 34.14 -20.75
N ARG A 172 -3.96 35.12 -20.62
CA ARG A 172 -4.64 35.45 -19.34
C ARG A 172 -6.11 35.80 -19.55
N ILE A 173 -6.97 35.22 -18.71
CA ILE A 173 -8.40 35.57 -18.67
C ILE A 173 -8.56 36.76 -17.73
N VAL A 174 -9.14 37.84 -18.22
CA VAL A 174 -9.49 39.02 -17.41
C VAL A 174 -11.00 39.13 -17.36
N ARG A 175 -11.59 39.02 -16.17
CA ARG A 175 -13.05 39.01 -15.98
C ARG A 175 -13.63 40.38 -15.64
N ASN A 176 -12.83 41.28 -15.09
CA ASN A 176 -13.24 42.60 -14.64
C ASN A 176 -12.14 43.63 -14.97
N GLU A 177 -12.44 44.91 -14.82
CA GLU A 177 -11.51 46.00 -15.15
C GLU A 177 -10.35 46.13 -14.15
N THR A 178 -10.55 45.75 -12.88
CA THR A 178 -9.52 45.88 -11.84
C THR A 178 -8.32 44.97 -12.07
N ASP A 179 -8.53 43.81 -12.67
CA ASP A 179 -7.48 42.80 -12.89
C ASP A 179 -6.67 43.05 -14.17
N LEU A 180 -7.13 43.96 -15.06
CA LEU A 180 -6.59 44.12 -16.42
C LEU A 180 -5.10 44.45 -16.44
N LEU A 181 -4.68 45.52 -15.74
CA LEU A 181 -3.31 46.03 -15.87
C LEU A 181 -2.29 45.05 -15.28
N GLN A 182 -2.62 44.44 -14.15
CA GLN A 182 -1.79 43.42 -13.52
C GLN A 182 -1.60 42.21 -14.45
N GLU A 183 -2.69 41.67 -15.00
CA GLU A 183 -2.61 40.52 -15.91
C GLU A 183 -1.96 40.86 -17.25
N PHE A 184 -2.12 42.10 -17.74
CA PHE A 184 -1.45 42.61 -18.93
C PHE A 184 0.07 42.66 -18.75
N HIS A 185 0.56 43.26 -17.65
CA HIS A 185 2.00 43.30 -17.36
C HIS A 185 2.57 41.90 -17.13
N SER A 186 1.82 41.02 -16.45
CA SER A 186 2.19 39.61 -16.26
C SER A 186 2.34 38.87 -17.59
N ALA A 187 1.32 38.93 -18.45
CA ALA A 187 1.35 38.30 -19.77
C ALA A 187 2.47 38.85 -20.66
N LYS A 188 2.70 40.17 -20.61
CA LYS A 188 3.76 40.87 -21.35
C LYS A 188 5.16 40.39 -20.93
N ASN A 189 5.41 40.30 -19.62
CA ASN A 189 6.68 39.82 -19.09
C ASN A 189 6.91 38.34 -19.42
N GLU A 190 5.88 37.50 -19.33
CA GLU A 190 5.97 36.10 -19.73
C GLU A 190 6.30 35.95 -21.22
N ALA A 191 5.65 36.73 -22.08
CA ALA A 191 5.88 36.71 -23.52
C ALA A 191 7.32 37.13 -23.87
N GLN A 192 7.84 38.18 -23.24
CA GLN A 192 9.22 38.63 -23.43
C GLN A 192 10.23 37.56 -23.00
N LYS A 193 10.04 36.93 -21.83
CA LYS A 193 10.92 35.86 -21.33
C LYS A 193 10.87 34.61 -22.21
N ALA A 194 9.68 34.22 -22.68
CA ALA A 194 9.48 32.94 -23.36
C ALA A 194 9.74 33.00 -24.88
N PHE A 195 9.40 34.12 -25.53
CA PHE A 195 9.39 34.26 -26.99
C PHE A 195 10.25 35.43 -27.49
N GLY A 196 10.81 36.25 -26.58
CA GLY A 196 11.60 37.43 -26.94
C GLY A 196 10.79 38.60 -27.51
N ILE A 197 9.46 38.48 -27.55
CA ILE A 197 8.51 39.46 -28.10
C ILE A 197 7.46 39.77 -27.04
N ASP A 198 7.24 41.05 -26.76
CA ASP A 198 6.29 41.56 -25.75
C ASP A 198 4.93 42.01 -26.33
N ASP A 199 4.66 41.67 -27.60
CA ASP A 199 3.42 42.03 -28.29
C ASP A 199 2.23 41.20 -27.76
N ILE A 200 1.33 41.89 -27.05
CA ILE A 200 0.07 41.35 -26.53
C ILE A 200 -1.11 41.98 -27.28
N PHE A 201 -2.18 41.20 -27.50
CA PHE A 201 -3.46 41.68 -28.03
C PHE A 201 -4.64 41.15 -27.18
N ILE A 202 -5.82 41.78 -27.33
CA ILE A 202 -7.04 41.44 -26.59
C ILE A 202 -8.08 40.84 -27.53
N GLU A 203 -8.69 39.74 -27.10
CA GLU A 203 -9.88 39.16 -27.71
C GLU A 203 -11.01 39.01 -26.71
N LYS A 204 -12.23 38.91 -27.22
CA LYS A 204 -13.36 38.43 -26.42
C LYS A 204 -13.06 37.02 -25.91
N TYR A 205 -13.25 36.79 -24.62
CA TYR A 205 -13.20 35.44 -24.08
C TYR A 205 -14.53 34.74 -24.37
N LEU A 206 -14.48 33.65 -25.14
CA LEU A 206 -15.61 32.75 -25.31
C LEU A 206 -15.67 31.83 -24.09
N GLU A 207 -16.81 31.79 -23.40
CA GLU A 207 -16.98 30.92 -22.24
C GLU A 207 -17.34 29.50 -22.67
N SER A 208 -16.56 28.53 -22.17
CA SER A 208 -16.78 27.09 -22.43
C SER A 208 -17.01 26.74 -23.92
N PRO A 209 -16.14 27.19 -24.84
CA PRO A 209 -16.23 26.79 -26.24
C PRO A 209 -15.80 25.33 -26.41
N LYS A 210 -16.22 24.72 -27.52
CA LYS A 210 -15.53 23.55 -28.06
C LYS A 210 -14.33 23.98 -28.89
N HIS A 211 -13.24 23.24 -28.80
CA HIS A 211 -12.08 23.43 -29.66
C HIS A 211 -12.15 22.42 -30.80
N ILE A 212 -12.47 22.89 -32.01
CA ILE A 212 -12.59 22.07 -33.22
C ILE A 212 -11.51 22.48 -34.19
N GLU A 213 -10.80 21.52 -34.75
CA GLU A 213 -9.72 21.80 -35.68
C GLU A 213 -9.81 20.93 -36.94
N VAL A 214 -9.36 21.44 -38.07
CA VAL A 214 -9.48 20.79 -39.38
C VAL A 214 -8.10 20.48 -39.95
N GLN A 215 -7.86 19.22 -40.25
CA GLN A 215 -6.65 18.80 -40.94
C GLN A 215 -6.71 19.22 -42.40
N VAL A 216 -5.66 19.88 -42.89
CA VAL A 216 -5.49 20.27 -44.29
C VAL A 216 -4.23 19.63 -44.86
N LEU A 217 -4.29 19.30 -46.15
CA LEU A 217 -3.15 18.82 -46.93
C LEU A 217 -3.16 19.52 -48.30
N GLY A 218 -2.05 20.16 -48.68
CA GLY A 218 -1.90 20.85 -49.96
C GLY A 218 -0.64 20.40 -50.73
N ASP A 219 -0.70 20.35 -52.06
CA ASP A 219 0.48 20.07 -52.90
C ASP A 219 1.09 21.34 -53.53
N ASN A 220 2.18 21.17 -54.27
CA ASN A 220 2.90 22.26 -54.94
C ASN A 220 2.16 22.84 -56.16
N TYR A 221 0.97 22.34 -56.48
CA TYR A 221 0.23 22.62 -57.70
C TYR A 221 -1.14 23.26 -57.42
N GLY A 222 -1.38 23.68 -56.16
CA GLY A 222 -2.62 24.34 -55.73
C GLY A 222 -3.76 23.39 -55.40
N ASN A 223 -3.53 22.06 -55.40
CA ASN A 223 -4.54 21.13 -54.91
C ASN A 223 -4.52 21.12 -53.39
N ILE A 224 -5.67 21.40 -52.76
CA ILE A 224 -5.82 21.45 -51.30
C ILE A 224 -7.08 20.69 -50.89
N VAL A 225 -6.94 19.78 -49.94
CA VAL A 225 -8.02 18.97 -49.36
C VAL A 225 -8.04 19.08 -47.83
N TYR A 226 -9.20 18.84 -47.23
CA TYR A 226 -9.31 18.63 -45.77
C TYR A 226 -9.45 17.13 -45.46
N LEU A 227 -8.90 16.68 -44.33
CA LEU A 227 -8.99 15.30 -43.82
C LEU A 227 -9.91 15.22 -42.59
N TYR A 228 -11.05 15.89 -42.68
CA TYR A 228 -12.04 16.11 -41.62
C TYR A 228 -11.51 16.85 -40.38
N GLU A 229 -12.38 16.96 -39.38
CA GLU A 229 -12.14 17.65 -38.13
C GLU A 229 -11.78 16.72 -36.96
N ARG A 230 -11.17 17.30 -35.94
CA ARG A 230 -10.94 16.71 -34.61
C ARG A 230 -11.56 17.58 -33.53
N ASP A 231 -12.10 16.95 -32.50
CA ASP A 231 -12.50 17.63 -31.25
C ASP A 231 -11.34 17.51 -30.26
N CYS A 232 -10.80 18.68 -29.88
CA CYS A 232 -9.69 18.81 -28.93
C CYS A 232 -10.12 19.60 -27.69
N SER A 233 -11.40 19.56 -27.34
CA SER A 233 -11.97 20.36 -26.24
C SER A 233 -11.52 19.89 -24.86
N ILE A 234 -11.01 18.65 -24.73
CA ILE A 234 -10.56 18.12 -23.44
C ILE A 234 -9.17 18.69 -23.15
N GLN A 235 -9.16 19.77 -22.37
CA GLN A 235 -7.97 20.57 -22.09
C GLN A 235 -7.81 20.83 -20.60
N ARG A 236 -6.56 20.93 -20.16
CA ARG A 236 -6.18 21.42 -18.83
C ARG A 236 -5.27 22.62 -19.00
N ARG A 237 -5.62 23.78 -18.41
CA ARG A 237 -4.85 25.03 -18.56
C ARG A 237 -4.50 25.34 -20.04
N HIS A 238 -5.48 25.17 -20.92
CA HIS A 238 -5.36 25.34 -22.37
C HIS A 238 -4.39 24.37 -23.10
N GLN A 239 -3.99 23.27 -22.46
CA GLN A 239 -3.21 22.19 -23.08
C GLN A 239 -4.12 20.99 -23.38
N LYS A 240 -4.02 20.44 -24.60
CA LYS A 240 -4.82 19.29 -25.07
C LYS A 240 -4.38 18.00 -24.34
N VAL A 241 -5.35 17.24 -23.84
CA VAL A 241 -5.13 16.00 -23.09
C VAL A 241 -5.66 14.78 -23.85
N ILE A 242 -6.89 14.88 -24.36
CA ILE A 242 -7.57 13.84 -25.14
C ILE A 242 -8.14 14.47 -26.40
N GLU A 243 -7.92 13.83 -27.53
CA GLU A 243 -8.44 14.27 -28.82
C GLU A 243 -9.21 13.12 -29.49
N PHE A 244 -10.26 13.43 -30.24
CA PHE A 244 -10.98 12.41 -31.00
C PHE A 244 -11.44 12.90 -32.37
N ALA A 245 -11.59 11.94 -33.29
CA ALA A 245 -12.04 12.19 -34.66
C ALA A 245 -13.09 11.15 -35.08
N PRO A 246 -14.09 11.53 -35.90
CA PRO A 246 -14.54 12.90 -36.13
C PRO A 246 -15.22 13.50 -34.88
N ALA A 247 -15.49 14.80 -34.89
CA ALA A 247 -16.28 15.44 -33.84
C ALA A 247 -17.75 15.00 -33.96
N PHE A 248 -18.21 14.08 -33.10
CA PHE A 248 -19.52 13.44 -33.27
C PHE A 248 -20.72 14.27 -32.78
N LYS A 249 -20.46 15.35 -32.03
CA LYS A 249 -21.48 16.24 -31.45
C LYS A 249 -21.65 17.57 -32.21
N ILE A 250 -21.15 17.66 -33.45
CA ILE A 250 -21.45 18.76 -34.38
C ILE A 250 -22.31 18.27 -35.54
N SER A 251 -23.20 19.12 -36.05
CA SER A 251 -24.06 18.77 -37.19
C SER A 251 -23.26 18.61 -38.49
N ALA A 252 -23.82 17.92 -39.48
CA ALA A 252 -23.18 17.78 -40.79
C ALA A 252 -22.99 19.14 -41.49
N GLU A 253 -23.93 20.07 -41.29
CA GLU A 253 -23.88 21.44 -41.79
C GLU A 253 -22.75 22.23 -41.12
N GLN A 254 -22.64 22.17 -39.79
CA GLN A 254 -21.56 22.80 -39.03
C GLN A 254 -20.20 22.27 -39.48
N ARG A 255 -20.05 20.94 -39.55
CA ARG A 255 -18.83 20.30 -40.06
C ARG A 255 -18.46 20.82 -41.45
N LYS A 256 -19.43 20.85 -42.37
CA LYS A 256 -19.21 21.33 -43.74
C LYS A 256 -18.79 22.79 -43.78
N ALA A 257 -19.39 23.64 -42.94
CA ALA A 257 -19.04 25.06 -42.83
C ALA A 257 -17.60 25.25 -42.31
N ILE A 258 -17.25 24.59 -41.20
CA ILE A 258 -15.92 24.65 -40.59
C ILE A 258 -14.85 24.15 -41.56
N CYS A 259 -15.08 23.01 -42.22
CA CYS A 259 -14.14 22.47 -43.21
C CYS A 259 -14.01 23.36 -44.46
N ALA A 260 -15.11 24.00 -44.89
CA ALA A 260 -15.07 24.92 -46.02
C ALA A 260 -14.26 26.18 -45.69
N ASP A 261 -14.41 26.73 -44.48
CA ASP A 261 -13.66 27.90 -44.04
C ASP A 261 -12.17 27.57 -43.83
N ALA A 262 -11.85 26.38 -43.33
CA ALA A 262 -10.45 25.89 -43.29
C ALA A 262 -9.81 25.86 -44.69
N LEU A 263 -10.55 25.38 -45.70
CA LEU A 263 -10.08 25.39 -47.09
C LEU A 263 -9.96 26.81 -47.66
N LYS A 264 -10.84 27.74 -47.30
CA LYS A 264 -10.71 29.15 -47.73
C LYS A 264 -9.40 29.74 -47.21
N ILE A 265 -9.09 29.55 -45.92
CA ILE A 265 -7.84 30.02 -45.30
C ILE A 265 -6.64 29.41 -46.02
N ALA A 266 -6.60 28.09 -46.17
CA ALA A 266 -5.49 27.40 -46.84
C ALA A 266 -5.30 27.85 -48.30
N ARG A 267 -6.39 28.04 -49.05
CA ARG A 267 -6.33 28.51 -50.45
C ARG A 267 -5.85 29.94 -50.59
N SER A 268 -6.15 30.82 -49.62
CA SER A 268 -5.75 32.23 -49.66
C SER A 268 -4.23 32.43 -49.73
N VAL A 269 -3.45 31.45 -49.27
CA VAL A 269 -1.97 31.47 -49.31
C VAL A 269 -1.37 30.36 -50.17
N ASN A 270 -2.19 29.65 -50.97
CA ASN A 270 -1.78 28.45 -51.72
C ASN A 270 -1.03 27.43 -50.85
N TYR A 271 -1.60 27.14 -49.68
CA TYR A 271 -0.94 26.34 -48.64
C TYR A 271 -0.41 24.99 -49.18
N ARG A 272 0.81 24.66 -48.77
CA ARG A 272 1.54 23.43 -49.13
C ARG A 272 1.79 22.59 -47.89
N ASN A 273 1.82 21.28 -48.07
CA ASN A 273 2.09 20.26 -47.06
C ASN A 273 0.94 20.13 -46.03
N ALA A 274 1.18 19.49 -44.89
CA ALA A 274 0.18 19.32 -43.85
C ALA A 274 0.15 20.53 -42.91
N GLY A 275 -1.06 20.95 -42.54
CA GLY A 275 -1.32 21.99 -41.55
C GLY A 275 -2.70 21.82 -40.94
N THR A 276 -2.96 22.50 -39.83
CA THR A 276 -4.25 22.42 -39.15
C THR A 276 -4.82 23.81 -38.93
N VAL A 277 -6.10 24.00 -39.27
CA VAL A 277 -6.84 25.23 -39.00
C VAL A 277 -7.70 25.03 -37.75
N GLU A 278 -7.49 25.83 -36.71
CA GLU A 278 -8.16 25.70 -35.43
C GLU A 278 -9.31 26.71 -35.27
N PHE A 279 -10.41 26.26 -34.66
CA PHE A 279 -11.62 27.04 -34.42
C PHE A 279 -12.12 26.85 -32.97
N LEU A 280 -12.72 27.90 -32.43
CA LEU A 280 -13.58 27.80 -31.25
C LEU A 280 -15.05 27.82 -31.69
N LEU A 281 -15.83 26.85 -31.19
CA LEU A 281 -17.26 26.75 -31.42
C LEU A 281 -17.99 27.17 -30.14
N ASP A 282 -18.79 28.23 -30.20
CA ASP A 282 -19.56 28.74 -29.06
C ASP A 282 -20.82 27.88 -28.77
N LYS A 283 -21.52 28.21 -27.67
CA LYS A 283 -22.74 27.50 -27.25
C LYS A 283 -23.92 27.69 -28.23
N GLN A 284 -23.89 28.74 -29.06
CA GLN A 284 -24.88 29.02 -30.09
C GLN A 284 -24.58 28.26 -31.39
N GLY A 285 -23.43 27.59 -31.48
CA GLY A 285 -23.01 26.81 -32.63
C GLY A 285 -22.29 27.62 -33.71
N ASN A 286 -21.84 28.85 -33.40
CA ASN A 286 -21.01 29.64 -34.30
C ASN A 286 -19.53 29.28 -34.10
N HIS A 287 -18.78 29.11 -35.20
CA HIS A 287 -17.35 28.85 -35.17
C HIS A 287 -16.54 30.10 -35.49
N TYR A 288 -15.41 30.26 -34.81
CA TYR A 288 -14.49 31.39 -34.96
C TYR A 288 -13.08 30.86 -35.15
N PHE A 289 -12.42 31.29 -36.22
CA PHE A 289 -11.01 31.00 -36.47
C PHE A 289 -10.14 31.58 -35.35
N ILE A 290 -9.20 30.79 -34.85
CA ILE A 290 -8.23 31.24 -33.83
C ILE A 290 -6.80 31.28 -34.33
N GLU A 291 -6.33 30.24 -35.02
CA GLU A 291 -4.98 30.12 -35.55
C GLU A 291 -4.89 29.00 -36.59
N MET A 292 -3.81 29.00 -37.35
CA MET A 292 -3.42 27.86 -38.17
C MET A 292 -2.05 27.38 -37.68
N ASN A 293 -1.94 26.09 -37.40
CA ASN A 293 -0.70 25.42 -37.07
C ASN A 293 -0.06 24.96 -38.39
N PRO A 294 1.02 25.62 -38.88
CA PRO A 294 1.56 25.34 -40.21
C PRO A 294 2.48 24.11 -40.24
N ARG A 295 2.07 23.02 -39.58
CA ARG A 295 2.84 21.78 -39.38
C ARG A 295 1.93 20.60 -39.06
N ILE A 296 2.51 19.41 -38.91
CA ILE A 296 1.82 18.26 -38.29
C ILE A 296 1.54 18.52 -36.81
N GLN A 297 0.50 17.87 -36.26
CA GLN A 297 0.15 17.91 -34.84
C GLN A 297 0.28 16.53 -34.19
N VAL A 298 0.33 16.51 -32.86
CA VAL A 298 0.47 15.29 -32.06
C VAL A 298 -0.70 14.32 -32.33
N GLU A 299 -1.90 14.87 -32.45
CA GLU A 299 -3.20 14.25 -32.69
C GLU A 299 -3.51 13.90 -34.16
N HIS A 300 -2.54 14.00 -35.07
CA HIS A 300 -2.74 13.55 -36.47
C HIS A 300 -3.18 12.08 -36.56
N THR A 301 -2.80 11.25 -35.58
CA THR A 301 -3.06 9.80 -35.49
C THR A 301 -4.54 9.45 -35.55
N VAL A 302 -5.42 10.22 -34.89
CA VAL A 302 -6.87 9.97 -34.92
C VAL A 302 -7.43 10.21 -36.32
N THR A 303 -6.91 11.20 -37.04
CA THR A 303 -7.29 11.48 -38.43
C THR A 303 -6.81 10.37 -39.37
N GLU A 304 -5.55 9.92 -39.24
CA GLU A 304 -5.02 8.83 -40.06
C GLU A 304 -5.86 7.56 -39.90
N ILE A 305 -6.23 7.23 -38.67
CA ILE A 305 -7.00 6.02 -38.37
C ILE A 305 -8.41 6.07 -38.98
N VAL A 306 -9.12 7.20 -38.88
CA VAL A 306 -10.48 7.28 -39.41
C VAL A 306 -10.52 7.47 -40.92
N THR A 307 -9.48 8.04 -41.53
CA THR A 307 -9.44 8.29 -42.99
C THR A 307 -8.69 7.21 -43.78
N GLY A 308 -7.80 6.46 -43.14
CA GLY A 308 -6.87 5.54 -43.78
C GLY A 308 -5.74 6.22 -44.56
N ILE A 309 -5.53 7.53 -44.37
CA ILE A 309 -4.51 8.32 -45.07
C ILE A 309 -3.31 8.50 -44.15
N ASP A 310 -2.13 8.07 -44.59
CA ASP A 310 -0.86 8.37 -43.90
C ASP A 310 -0.44 9.81 -44.19
N ILE A 311 -0.56 10.68 -43.17
CA ILE A 311 -0.28 12.11 -43.30
C ILE A 311 1.23 12.32 -43.46
N VAL A 312 2.06 11.64 -42.69
CA VAL A 312 3.53 11.85 -42.69
C VAL A 312 4.17 11.40 -44.00
N GLN A 313 3.78 10.25 -44.54
CA GLN A 313 4.19 9.83 -45.88
C GLN A 313 3.74 10.84 -46.93
N SER A 314 2.49 11.32 -46.83
CA SER A 314 1.98 12.35 -47.74
C SER A 314 2.81 13.64 -47.67
N GLN A 315 3.22 14.09 -46.48
CA GLN A 315 4.09 15.25 -46.32
C GLN A 315 5.42 15.08 -47.08
N ILE A 316 6.04 13.90 -46.97
CA ILE A 316 7.31 13.58 -47.62
C ILE A 316 7.13 13.54 -49.15
N LEU A 317 6.10 12.85 -49.64
CA LEU A 317 5.81 12.74 -51.07
C LEU A 317 5.47 14.09 -51.71
N ILE A 318 4.68 14.92 -51.03
CA ILE A 318 4.41 16.30 -51.46
C ILE A 318 5.72 17.09 -51.54
N ALA A 319 6.64 16.90 -50.58
CA ALA A 319 7.94 17.55 -50.60
C ALA A 319 8.85 17.06 -51.74
N GLN A 320 8.74 15.80 -52.17
CA GLN A 320 9.39 15.28 -53.38
C GLN A 320 8.79 15.84 -54.70
N GLY A 321 7.63 16.50 -54.60
CA GLY A 321 6.94 17.16 -55.70
C GLY A 321 5.80 16.34 -56.32
N TYR A 322 5.30 15.30 -55.64
CA TYR A 322 4.12 14.57 -56.09
C TYR A 322 2.85 15.42 -55.92
N LYS A 323 1.89 15.25 -56.86
CA LYS A 323 0.53 15.81 -56.76
C LYS A 323 -0.31 14.98 -55.79
N LEU A 324 -1.32 15.57 -55.16
CA LEU A 324 -2.26 14.83 -54.33
C LEU A 324 -2.93 13.67 -55.09
N ASN A 325 -3.31 13.91 -56.35
CA ASN A 325 -3.95 12.92 -57.22
C ASN A 325 -2.99 11.95 -57.93
N SER A 326 -1.69 11.99 -57.58
CA SER A 326 -0.72 11.00 -58.06
C SER A 326 -1.04 9.61 -57.51
N LYS A 327 -0.49 8.57 -58.14
CA LYS A 327 -0.67 7.19 -57.66
C LYS A 327 0.01 6.97 -56.30
N GLU A 328 1.10 7.68 -56.07
CA GLU A 328 1.94 7.59 -54.88
C GLU A 328 1.26 8.22 -53.65
N VAL A 329 0.59 9.38 -53.81
CA VAL A 329 -0.16 10.03 -52.72
C VAL A 329 -1.59 9.48 -52.60
N GLY A 330 -2.25 9.18 -53.72
CA GLY A 330 -3.51 8.44 -53.73
C GLY A 330 -4.77 9.24 -53.36
N ILE A 331 -4.76 10.58 -53.44
CA ILE A 331 -5.89 11.44 -53.08
C ILE A 331 -6.45 12.15 -54.34
N PRO A 332 -7.39 11.53 -55.08
CA PRO A 332 -7.83 12.07 -56.37
C PRO A 332 -8.71 13.32 -56.25
N ARG A 333 -9.55 13.43 -55.20
CA ARG A 333 -10.49 14.54 -54.96
C ARG A 333 -11.01 14.53 -53.52
N GLN A 334 -11.51 15.68 -53.05
CA GLN A 334 -12.08 15.82 -51.69
C GLN A 334 -13.15 14.76 -51.36
N SER A 335 -14.03 14.43 -52.30
CA SER A 335 -15.12 13.48 -52.09
C SER A 335 -14.70 12.00 -52.06
N ALA A 336 -13.42 11.70 -52.27
CA ALA A 336 -12.87 10.35 -52.06
C ALA A 336 -12.44 10.11 -50.60
N ILE A 337 -12.31 11.18 -49.80
CA ILE A 337 -11.92 11.11 -48.40
C ILE A 337 -13.19 10.89 -47.57
N GLN A 338 -13.20 9.87 -46.73
CA GLN A 338 -14.32 9.54 -45.84
C GLN A 338 -13.79 9.13 -44.47
N THR A 339 -14.53 9.42 -43.41
CA THR A 339 -14.26 8.90 -42.07
C THR A 339 -14.94 7.55 -41.88
N ARG A 340 -14.23 6.57 -41.32
CA ARG A 340 -14.77 5.27 -40.91
C ARG A 340 -14.64 5.12 -39.40
N GLY A 341 -15.78 5.06 -38.70
CA GLY A 341 -15.81 4.94 -37.25
C GLY A 341 -15.28 6.18 -36.53
N TYR A 342 -14.76 5.96 -35.32
CA TYR A 342 -14.27 6.98 -34.41
C TYR A 342 -12.91 6.55 -33.85
N ALA A 343 -12.04 7.52 -33.63
CA ALA A 343 -10.76 7.33 -32.98
C ALA A 343 -10.59 8.29 -31.81
N ILE A 344 -9.96 7.82 -30.73
CA ILE A 344 -9.66 8.60 -29.54
C ILE A 344 -8.18 8.42 -29.23
N GLN A 345 -7.45 9.52 -29.05
CA GLN A 345 -6.07 9.51 -28.57
C GLN A 345 -6.00 9.96 -27.12
N CYS A 346 -5.27 9.21 -26.31
CA CYS A 346 -4.88 9.58 -24.96
C CYS A 346 -3.35 9.61 -24.86
N ARG A 347 -2.80 10.61 -24.15
CA ARG A 347 -1.36 10.75 -23.91
C ARG A 347 -1.06 10.26 -22.50
N VAL A 348 -0.35 9.13 -22.40
CA VAL A 348 0.15 8.65 -21.11
C VAL A 348 1.46 9.39 -20.82
N THR A 349 1.47 10.15 -19.73
CA THR A 349 2.60 10.99 -19.29
C THR A 349 3.07 10.60 -17.90
N THR A 350 4.24 11.11 -17.47
CA THR A 350 4.71 10.99 -16.08
C THR A 350 4.10 12.02 -15.13
N GLU A 351 3.10 12.80 -15.56
CA GLU A 351 2.48 13.80 -14.69
C GLU A 351 1.64 13.12 -13.61
N ASP A 352 1.96 13.41 -12.34
CA ASP A 352 1.22 12.88 -11.19
C ASP A 352 -0.02 13.74 -10.90
N PRO A 353 -1.25 13.26 -11.16
CA PRO A 353 -2.45 14.05 -10.92
C PRO A 353 -2.66 14.39 -9.45
N SER A 354 -2.16 13.56 -8.53
CA SER A 354 -2.26 13.79 -7.08
C SER A 354 -1.28 14.88 -6.59
N ASN A 355 -0.24 15.16 -7.38
CA ASN A 355 0.72 16.22 -7.14
C ASN A 355 0.63 17.34 -8.20
N SER A 356 -0.57 17.84 -8.46
CA SER A 356 -0.82 18.95 -9.39
C SER A 356 -0.28 18.77 -10.82
N PHE A 357 -0.13 17.52 -11.27
CA PHE A 357 0.45 17.11 -12.56
C PHE A 357 1.92 17.47 -12.69
N ALA A 358 2.66 17.51 -11.58
CA ALA A 358 4.11 17.59 -11.63
C ALA A 358 4.66 16.34 -12.35
N PRO A 359 5.54 16.50 -13.34
CA PRO A 359 6.12 15.39 -14.07
C PRO A 359 7.12 14.64 -13.19
N ASP A 360 6.86 13.35 -12.97
CA ASP A 360 7.76 12.46 -12.27
C ASP A 360 8.97 12.09 -13.15
N THR A 361 10.08 11.78 -12.49
CA THR A 361 11.36 11.46 -13.13
C THR A 361 11.98 10.25 -12.46
N GLY A 362 12.72 9.45 -13.23
CA GLY A 362 13.28 8.23 -12.69
C GLY A 362 13.42 7.14 -13.74
N LYS A 363 13.75 5.95 -13.27
CA LYS A 363 13.90 4.77 -14.12
C LYS A 363 12.55 4.05 -14.20
N ILE A 364 12.16 3.64 -15.40
CA ILE A 364 11.00 2.77 -15.60
C ILE A 364 11.44 1.32 -15.40
N ASP A 365 10.88 0.66 -14.39
CA ASP A 365 11.19 -0.73 -14.05
C ASP A 365 10.34 -1.72 -14.84
N VAL A 366 9.06 -1.40 -15.03
CA VAL A 366 8.11 -2.20 -15.81
C VAL A 366 7.46 -1.29 -16.84
N TYR A 367 7.39 -1.77 -18.08
CA TYR A 367 6.67 -1.09 -19.15
C TYR A 367 5.96 -2.13 -20.01
N ARG A 368 4.66 -2.27 -19.82
CA ARG A 368 3.78 -3.10 -20.66
C ARG A 368 2.67 -2.23 -21.21
N THR A 369 2.30 -2.45 -22.45
CA THR A 369 1.29 -1.66 -23.14
C THR A 369 0.06 -2.50 -23.44
N GLY A 370 -1.13 -1.90 -23.35
CA GLY A 370 -2.36 -2.52 -23.85
C GLY A 370 -2.39 -2.50 -25.38
N ALA A 371 -2.48 -3.68 -26.00
CA ALA A 371 -2.42 -3.86 -27.47
C ALA A 371 -3.65 -4.63 -28.01
N GLY A 372 -3.72 -4.91 -29.30
CA GLY A 372 -4.82 -5.69 -29.91
C GLY A 372 -5.66 -4.89 -30.90
N PHE A 373 -6.73 -5.49 -31.41
CA PHE A 373 -7.50 -4.90 -32.52
C PHE A 373 -8.09 -3.54 -32.17
N GLY A 374 -7.84 -2.55 -33.03
CA GLY A 374 -8.29 -1.17 -32.85
C GLY A 374 -7.45 -0.36 -31.87
N ILE A 375 -6.25 -0.81 -31.48
CA ILE A 375 -5.30 -0.01 -30.72
C ILE A 375 -4.05 0.27 -31.55
N ARG A 376 -3.65 1.53 -31.61
CA ARG A 376 -2.38 2.03 -32.17
C ARG A 376 -1.56 2.65 -31.04
N LEU A 377 -0.26 2.38 -31.04
CA LEU A 377 0.68 2.88 -30.05
C LEU A 377 1.82 3.64 -30.75
N ASP A 378 1.98 4.91 -30.41
CA ASP A 378 3.11 5.73 -30.82
C ASP A 378 3.95 6.03 -29.56
N GLY A 379 4.93 5.17 -29.30
CA GLY A 379 5.81 5.24 -28.13
C GLY A 379 6.87 6.34 -28.26
N GLY A 380 7.07 7.09 -27.18
CA GLY A 380 8.13 8.07 -27.02
C GLY A 380 9.31 7.48 -26.25
N ASN A 381 9.48 7.94 -25.00
CA ASN A 381 10.57 7.48 -24.11
C ASN A 381 10.16 6.36 -23.16
N GLY A 382 8.92 5.87 -23.21
CA GLY A 382 8.47 4.75 -22.37
C GLY A 382 8.98 3.40 -22.87
N TYR A 383 9.94 2.80 -22.16
CA TYR A 383 10.35 1.41 -22.35
C TYR A 383 11.03 0.87 -21.07
N THR A 384 11.09 -0.46 -20.90
CA THR A 384 11.74 -1.06 -19.71
C THR A 384 13.21 -0.64 -19.63
N GLY A 385 13.59 -0.03 -18.50
CA GLY A 385 14.93 0.48 -18.24
C GLY A 385 15.17 1.92 -18.71
N SER A 386 14.21 2.58 -19.35
CA SER A 386 14.34 3.98 -19.74
C SER A 386 14.47 4.89 -18.51
N VAL A 387 15.31 5.92 -18.59
CA VAL A 387 15.41 6.95 -17.56
C VAL A 387 14.74 8.23 -18.05
N ILE A 388 13.64 8.61 -17.39
CA ILE A 388 12.90 9.83 -17.68
C ILE A 388 13.60 11.01 -16.99
N SER A 389 14.00 11.99 -17.80
CA SER A 389 14.74 13.18 -17.34
C SER A 389 13.79 14.39 -17.17
N PRO A 390 14.15 15.37 -16.33
CA PRO A 390 13.33 16.57 -16.10
C PRO A 390 13.41 17.60 -17.24
N TYR A 391 14.14 17.34 -18.32
CA TYR A 391 14.51 18.37 -19.30
C TYR A 391 13.51 18.54 -20.46
N TYR A 392 12.63 17.55 -20.66
CA TYR A 392 11.75 17.44 -21.83
C TYR A 392 10.29 17.20 -21.43
N ASP A 393 9.41 17.06 -22.41
CA ASP A 393 8.03 16.66 -22.16
C ASP A 393 7.93 15.30 -21.45
N SER A 394 6.89 15.14 -20.66
CA SER A 394 6.61 13.97 -19.83
C SER A 394 5.99 12.80 -20.60
N LEU A 395 5.93 12.87 -21.93
CA LEU A 395 5.23 11.88 -22.76
C LEU A 395 5.94 10.52 -22.76
N LEU A 396 5.20 9.47 -22.39
CA LEU A 396 5.66 8.08 -22.48
C LEU A 396 5.18 7.41 -23.75
N VAL A 397 3.87 7.44 -24.00
CA VAL A 397 3.22 6.82 -25.16
C VAL A 397 1.89 7.49 -25.48
N LYS A 398 1.59 7.59 -26.78
CA LYS A 398 0.25 7.93 -27.27
C LYS A 398 -0.50 6.64 -27.55
N ILE A 399 -1.67 6.50 -26.93
CA ILE A 399 -2.58 5.39 -27.15
C ILE A 399 -3.74 5.90 -27.99
N THR A 400 -3.85 5.43 -29.23
CA THR A 400 -4.97 5.76 -30.10
C THR A 400 -5.85 4.54 -30.29
N SER A 401 -7.09 4.62 -29.83
CA SER A 401 -8.10 3.59 -30.04
C SER A 401 -8.97 3.90 -31.24
N TRP A 402 -9.56 2.86 -31.84
CA TRP A 402 -10.51 2.95 -32.93
C TRP A 402 -11.65 1.96 -32.80
N SER A 403 -12.86 2.42 -33.12
CA SER A 403 -14.00 1.53 -33.36
C SER A 403 -15.05 2.13 -34.28
N ARG A 404 -16.06 1.33 -34.62
CA ARG A 404 -17.22 1.74 -35.44
C ARG A 404 -18.16 2.69 -34.68
N THR A 405 -18.19 2.62 -33.35
CA THR A 405 -18.97 3.51 -32.48
C THR A 405 -18.04 4.25 -31.53
N PHE A 406 -18.43 5.45 -31.12
CA PHE A 406 -17.63 6.25 -30.18
C PHE A 406 -17.52 5.56 -28.82
N GLU A 407 -18.62 5.00 -28.32
CA GLU A 407 -18.64 4.24 -27.07
C GLU A 407 -17.66 3.04 -27.07
N ASP A 408 -17.58 2.28 -28.17
CA ASP A 408 -16.63 1.16 -28.22
C ASP A 408 -15.17 1.65 -28.38
N ALA A 409 -14.94 2.82 -28.98
CA ALA A 409 -13.62 3.46 -28.95
C ALA A 409 -13.23 3.86 -27.51
N ILE A 410 -14.18 4.37 -26.71
CA ILE A 410 -13.97 4.62 -25.27
C ILE A 410 -13.60 3.32 -24.55
N ASN A 411 -14.40 2.26 -24.72
CA ASN A 411 -14.15 0.97 -24.06
C ASN A 411 -12.76 0.42 -24.41
N LYS A 412 -12.34 0.56 -25.67
CA LYS A 412 -10.99 0.18 -26.11
C LYS A 412 -9.91 1.05 -25.51
N SER A 413 -10.11 2.37 -25.41
CA SER A 413 -9.17 3.27 -24.71
C SER A 413 -9.01 2.86 -23.24
N GLN A 414 -10.13 2.67 -22.54
CA GLN A 414 -10.12 2.28 -21.13
C GLN A 414 -9.43 0.93 -20.92
N ARG A 415 -9.73 -0.06 -21.75
CA ARG A 415 -9.11 -1.39 -21.69
C ARG A 415 -7.61 -1.30 -21.96
N ALA A 416 -7.18 -0.58 -22.98
CA ALA A 416 -5.76 -0.41 -23.30
C ALA A 416 -4.98 0.34 -22.20
N ILE A 417 -5.59 1.35 -21.57
CA ILE A 417 -4.99 2.06 -20.43
C ILE A 417 -4.90 1.15 -19.20
N ARG A 418 -5.95 0.37 -18.87
CA ARG A 418 -5.92 -0.57 -17.73
C ARG A 418 -4.91 -1.72 -17.90
N GLU A 419 -4.69 -2.16 -19.14
CA GLU A 419 -3.67 -3.16 -19.50
C GLU A 419 -2.25 -2.57 -19.53
N THR A 420 -2.13 -1.25 -19.63
CA THR A 420 -0.83 -0.59 -19.56
C THR A 420 -0.35 -0.64 -18.11
N LEU A 421 0.89 -1.10 -17.92
CA LEU A 421 1.52 -1.26 -16.61
C LEU A 421 2.89 -0.57 -16.67
N ILE A 422 3.00 0.53 -15.94
CA ILE A 422 4.21 1.36 -15.84
C ILE A 422 4.57 1.49 -14.37
N ASN A 423 5.71 0.92 -14.00
CA ASN A 423 6.26 1.02 -12.64
C ASN A 423 7.60 1.77 -12.66
N GLY A 424 7.95 2.39 -11.54
CA GLY A 424 9.18 3.16 -11.35
C GLY A 424 9.00 4.68 -11.51
N VAL A 425 7.91 5.11 -12.16
CA VAL A 425 7.47 6.52 -12.22
C VAL A 425 5.94 6.56 -12.12
N LYS A 426 5.39 7.65 -11.57
CA LYS A 426 3.96 7.95 -11.56
C LYS A 426 3.47 8.27 -12.98
N THR A 427 2.16 8.07 -13.21
CA THR A 427 1.52 8.34 -14.51
C THR A 427 0.15 9.00 -14.34
N ASN A 428 -0.34 9.59 -15.43
CA ASN A 428 -1.68 10.20 -15.50
C ASN A 428 -2.82 9.22 -15.85
N GLU A 429 -2.57 7.90 -15.82
CA GLU A 429 -3.51 6.88 -16.33
C GLU A 429 -4.87 6.88 -15.62
N ALA A 430 -4.87 7.02 -14.29
CA ALA A 430 -6.10 7.06 -13.51
C ALA A 430 -6.97 8.27 -13.86
N PHE A 431 -6.34 9.43 -14.07
CA PHE A 431 -7.02 10.63 -14.53
C PHE A 431 -7.65 10.44 -15.92
N LEU A 432 -6.92 9.81 -16.86
CA LEU A 432 -7.47 9.49 -18.18
C LEU A 432 -8.68 8.55 -18.09
N LEU A 433 -8.64 7.54 -17.21
CA LEU A 433 -9.76 6.62 -16.98
C LEU A 433 -10.99 7.34 -16.41
N ASN A 434 -10.79 8.30 -15.50
CA ASN A 434 -11.87 9.13 -14.96
C ASN A 434 -12.52 9.97 -16.05
N VAL A 435 -11.72 10.65 -16.89
CA VAL A 435 -12.25 11.43 -18.03
C VAL A 435 -13.03 10.55 -19.01
N LEU A 436 -12.48 9.40 -19.41
CA LEU A 436 -13.13 8.46 -20.34
C LEU A 436 -14.44 7.88 -19.76
N SER A 437 -14.53 7.75 -18.45
CA SER A 437 -15.72 7.22 -17.75
C SER A 437 -16.80 8.28 -17.57
N HIS A 438 -16.45 9.57 -17.62
CA HIS A 438 -17.32 10.67 -17.30
C HIS A 438 -18.50 10.81 -18.29
N PRO A 439 -19.76 10.99 -17.81
CA PRO A 439 -20.94 11.08 -18.68
C PRO A 439 -20.85 12.18 -19.75
N ARG A 440 -20.36 13.37 -19.39
CA ARG A 440 -20.18 14.48 -20.35
C ARG A 440 -19.23 14.12 -21.49
N PHE A 441 -18.18 13.34 -21.23
CA PHE A 441 -17.26 12.90 -22.28
C PHE A 441 -17.93 11.88 -23.20
N LYS A 442 -18.58 10.86 -22.64
CA LYS A 442 -19.34 9.85 -23.39
C LYS A 442 -20.39 10.46 -24.32
N ASN A 443 -21.03 11.55 -23.89
CA ASN A 443 -22.07 12.25 -24.64
C ASN A 443 -21.53 13.34 -25.61
N GLY A 444 -20.22 13.59 -25.59
CA GLY A 444 -19.57 14.59 -26.45
C GLY A 444 -19.82 16.04 -26.00
N GLU A 445 -20.20 16.25 -24.75
CA GLU A 445 -20.65 17.52 -24.15
C GLU A 445 -19.52 18.25 -23.40
N CYS A 446 -18.28 17.78 -23.54
CA CYS A 446 -17.10 18.45 -23.02
C CYS A 446 -16.82 19.74 -23.82
N ASP A 447 -16.42 20.77 -23.08
CA ASP A 447 -15.91 22.05 -23.55
C ASP A 447 -14.53 22.30 -22.93
N THR A 448 -13.84 23.38 -23.32
CA THR A 448 -12.47 23.67 -22.84
C THR A 448 -12.37 23.94 -21.33
N GLY A 449 -13.49 24.18 -20.64
CA GLY A 449 -13.54 24.32 -19.18
C GLY A 449 -13.96 23.03 -18.45
N PHE A 450 -14.15 21.90 -19.16
CA PHE A 450 -14.66 20.66 -18.58
C PHE A 450 -13.81 20.15 -17.41
N ILE A 451 -12.49 20.05 -17.57
CA ILE A 451 -11.61 19.50 -16.52
C ILE A 451 -11.62 20.40 -15.28
N ASP A 452 -11.53 21.72 -15.46
CA ASP A 452 -11.54 22.68 -14.35
C ASP A 452 -12.89 22.72 -13.60
N ALA A 453 -13.98 22.36 -14.29
CA ALA A 453 -15.34 22.32 -13.72
C ALA A 453 -15.74 20.98 -13.09
N SER A 454 -14.87 19.96 -13.15
CA SER A 454 -15.15 18.60 -12.66
C SER A 454 -14.09 18.14 -11.64
N PRO A 455 -14.16 18.61 -10.38
CA PRO A 455 -13.22 18.22 -9.32
C PRO A 455 -13.15 16.70 -9.06
N GLU A 456 -14.25 15.99 -9.33
CA GLU A 456 -14.35 14.53 -9.21
C GLU A 456 -13.36 13.77 -10.11
N LEU A 457 -12.83 14.39 -11.16
CA LEU A 457 -11.81 13.76 -12.02
C LEU A 457 -10.48 13.52 -11.28
N PHE A 458 -10.23 14.25 -10.19
CA PHE A 458 -9.03 14.16 -9.38
C PHE A 458 -9.19 13.24 -8.16
N ASP A 459 -10.37 12.64 -7.97
CA ASP A 459 -10.54 11.56 -7.00
C ASP A 459 -9.89 10.28 -7.55
N ILE A 460 -8.61 10.12 -7.23
CA ILE A 460 -7.76 9.06 -7.73
C ILE A 460 -7.36 8.19 -6.56
N THR A 461 -7.96 7.00 -6.50
CA THR A 461 -7.50 5.97 -5.57
C THR A 461 -6.18 5.41 -6.08
N PRO A 462 -5.08 5.46 -5.29
CA PRO A 462 -3.82 4.84 -5.68
C PRO A 462 -4.03 3.35 -5.92
N ARG A 463 -3.56 2.83 -7.06
CA ARG A 463 -3.54 1.38 -7.29
C ARG A 463 -2.46 0.78 -6.39
N GLU A 464 -2.84 -0.15 -5.52
CA GLU A 464 -1.88 -0.89 -4.70
C GLU A 464 -1.01 -1.80 -5.56
N ASP A 465 0.31 -1.72 -5.39
CA ASP A 465 1.27 -2.65 -6.00
C ASP A 465 1.58 -3.79 -5.02
N HIS A 466 0.67 -4.77 -4.93
CA HIS A 466 0.85 -5.95 -4.07
C HIS A 466 2.14 -6.73 -4.40
N GLU A 467 2.56 -6.73 -5.67
CA GLU A 467 3.78 -7.42 -6.10
C GLU A 467 5.00 -6.77 -5.45
N ALA A 468 5.15 -5.44 -5.56
CA ALA A 468 6.23 -4.71 -4.92
C ALA A 468 6.23 -4.87 -3.39
N LYS A 469 5.05 -4.83 -2.75
CA LYS A 469 4.90 -5.02 -1.30
C LYS A 469 5.43 -6.40 -0.85
N ILE A 470 5.03 -7.48 -1.52
CA ILE A 470 5.50 -8.84 -1.21
C ILE A 470 7.02 -8.97 -1.46
N LEU A 471 7.50 -8.47 -2.59
CA LEU A 471 8.93 -8.52 -2.91
C LEU A 471 9.76 -7.76 -1.87
N ASN A 472 9.29 -6.61 -1.40
CA ASN A 472 9.95 -5.85 -0.34
C ASN A 472 10.00 -6.63 0.98
N PHE A 473 8.92 -7.32 1.36
CA PHE A 473 8.91 -8.18 2.55
C PHE A 473 9.94 -9.33 2.43
N ILE A 474 9.91 -10.06 1.32
CA ILE A 474 10.86 -11.16 1.08
C ILE A 474 12.29 -10.62 1.03
N GLY A 475 12.50 -9.48 0.37
CA GLY A 475 13.79 -8.82 0.28
C GLY A 475 14.35 -8.40 1.63
N GLU A 476 13.50 -7.87 2.51
CA GLU A 476 13.85 -7.51 3.89
C GLU A 476 14.27 -8.74 4.69
N LYS A 477 13.52 -9.85 4.59
CA LYS A 477 13.90 -11.14 5.22
C LYS A 477 15.25 -11.63 4.71
N VAL A 478 15.44 -11.65 3.40
CA VAL A 478 16.65 -12.15 2.75
C VAL A 478 17.88 -11.31 3.09
N VAL A 479 17.79 -9.99 3.12
CA VAL A 479 18.94 -9.11 3.38
C VAL A 479 19.24 -8.97 4.87
N ASN A 480 18.22 -8.72 5.69
CA ASN A 480 18.41 -8.27 7.06
C ASN A 480 18.24 -9.37 8.11
N GLU A 481 17.59 -10.49 7.78
CA GLU A 481 17.34 -11.59 8.73
C GLU A 481 18.07 -12.88 8.35
N SER A 482 17.66 -13.55 7.26
CA SER A 482 18.25 -14.85 6.85
C SER A 482 19.60 -14.73 6.15
N LYS A 483 19.97 -13.51 5.71
CA LYS A 483 21.22 -13.22 5.00
C LYS A 483 21.42 -14.10 3.76
N GLY A 484 20.32 -14.43 3.09
CA GLY A 484 20.29 -15.27 1.90
C GLY A 484 20.43 -16.78 2.15
N VAL A 485 20.37 -17.24 3.41
CA VAL A 485 20.46 -18.65 3.76
C VAL A 485 19.19 -19.07 4.49
N LYS A 486 18.33 -19.82 3.79
CA LYS A 486 17.16 -20.49 4.37
C LYS A 486 17.52 -21.90 4.83
N ARG A 487 16.89 -22.38 5.91
CA ARG A 487 17.00 -23.78 6.33
C ARG A 487 16.10 -24.65 5.46
N ASP A 488 16.58 -25.83 5.09
CA ASP A 488 15.75 -26.82 4.40
C ASP A 488 14.81 -27.50 5.38
N TYR A 489 13.54 -27.62 4.99
CA TYR A 489 12.50 -28.32 5.74
C TYR A 489 11.85 -29.36 4.83
N ASP A 490 11.43 -30.48 5.42
CA ASP A 490 10.65 -31.48 4.71
C ASP A 490 9.27 -30.94 4.31
N ILE A 491 8.70 -31.51 3.25
CA ILE A 491 7.33 -31.19 2.85
C ILE A 491 6.38 -31.83 3.86
N PRO A 492 5.52 -31.05 4.56
CA PRO A 492 4.65 -31.60 5.60
C PRO A 492 3.68 -32.65 5.06
N ARG A 493 3.58 -33.78 5.77
CA ARG A 493 2.60 -34.85 5.53
C ARG A 493 1.21 -34.38 5.92
N VAL A 494 0.42 -33.93 4.95
CA VAL A 494 -0.99 -33.58 5.16
C VAL A 494 -1.88 -34.80 4.88
N PRO A 495 -2.60 -35.35 5.88
CA PRO A 495 -3.52 -36.45 5.69
C PRO A 495 -4.62 -36.12 4.68
N LYS A 496 -4.89 -37.05 3.75
CA LYS A 496 -5.93 -36.87 2.72
C LYS A 496 -7.22 -37.53 3.14
N ILE A 497 -8.27 -36.73 3.35
CA ILE A 497 -9.61 -37.23 3.69
C ILE A 497 -10.40 -37.44 2.38
N ASN A 498 -10.74 -38.70 2.07
CA ASN A 498 -11.41 -39.07 0.82
C ASN A 498 -12.89 -39.41 1.03
N GLY A 499 -13.82 -38.49 0.75
CA GLY A 499 -15.26 -38.80 0.73
C GLY A 499 -16.14 -37.71 1.34
N ASN A 500 -17.46 -37.85 1.21
CA ASN A 500 -18.43 -36.92 1.81
C ASN A 500 -18.91 -37.50 3.16
N TYR A 501 -18.22 -37.13 4.25
CA TYR A 501 -18.51 -37.64 5.59
C TYR A 501 -19.39 -36.67 6.36
N LYS A 502 -20.39 -37.21 7.07
CA LYS A 502 -21.22 -36.41 7.96
C LYS A 502 -20.51 -36.23 9.30
N LEU A 503 -19.82 -35.11 9.47
CA LEU A 503 -19.17 -34.74 10.72
C LEU A 503 -20.23 -34.43 11.80
N ASN A 504 -20.13 -35.11 12.94
CA ASN A 504 -21.04 -34.93 14.09
C ASN A 504 -20.27 -35.24 15.38
N GLY A 505 -20.14 -34.27 16.27
CA GLY A 505 -19.37 -34.37 17.51
C GLY A 505 -19.96 -33.52 18.63
N THR A 506 -19.11 -33.10 19.57
CA THR A 506 -19.54 -32.34 20.76
C THR A 506 -20.22 -31.01 20.41
N LYS A 507 -19.83 -30.36 19.30
CA LYS A 507 -20.46 -29.12 18.84
C LYS A 507 -21.95 -29.30 18.56
N GLN A 508 -22.33 -30.41 17.92
CA GLN A 508 -23.73 -30.69 17.62
C GLN A 508 -24.55 -31.05 18.86
N ILE A 509 -23.91 -31.54 19.93
CA ILE A 509 -24.57 -31.74 21.22
C ILE A 509 -24.90 -30.37 21.83
N LEU A 510 -23.92 -29.45 21.86
CA LEU A 510 -24.11 -28.08 22.33
C LEU A 510 -25.21 -27.37 21.55
N ASP A 511 -25.18 -27.41 20.22
CA ASP A 511 -26.15 -26.71 19.37
C ASP A 511 -27.58 -27.21 19.55
N LYS A 512 -27.75 -28.52 19.79
CA LYS A 512 -29.09 -29.14 19.91
C LYS A 512 -29.65 -29.10 21.32
N LYS A 513 -28.79 -29.20 22.34
CA LYS A 513 -29.20 -29.43 23.74
C LYS A 513 -28.72 -28.36 24.71
N GLY A 514 -27.95 -27.38 24.25
CA GLY A 514 -27.36 -26.33 25.08
C GLY A 514 -26.25 -26.85 26.01
N PRO A 515 -25.63 -25.94 26.79
CA PRO A 515 -24.56 -26.27 27.74
C PRO A 515 -24.95 -27.37 28.75
N GLU A 516 -26.17 -27.32 29.31
CA GLU A 516 -26.70 -28.34 30.22
C GLU A 516 -26.81 -29.73 29.57
N GLY A 517 -27.12 -29.77 28.28
CA GLY A 517 -27.11 -31.00 27.51
C GLY A 517 -25.73 -31.61 27.37
N VAL A 518 -24.69 -30.76 27.27
CA VAL A 518 -23.28 -31.20 27.25
C VAL A 518 -22.86 -31.68 28.64
N VAL A 519 -23.22 -30.98 29.72
CA VAL A 519 -22.94 -31.42 31.10
C VAL A 519 -23.50 -32.81 31.37
N LYS A 520 -24.78 -33.05 31.05
CA LYS A 520 -25.41 -34.38 31.19
C LYS A 520 -24.73 -35.43 30.31
N TRP A 521 -24.29 -35.05 29.11
CA TRP A 521 -23.57 -35.96 28.24
C TRP A 521 -22.22 -36.34 28.86
N ILE A 522 -21.44 -35.38 29.38
CA ILE A 522 -20.16 -35.63 30.08
C ILE A 522 -20.38 -36.60 31.25
N GLN A 523 -21.35 -36.31 32.12
CA GLN A 523 -21.66 -37.15 33.29
C GLN A 523 -22.11 -38.58 32.92
N SER A 524 -22.63 -38.78 31.70
CA SER A 524 -22.99 -40.12 31.20
C SER A 524 -21.81 -40.91 30.63
N GLN A 525 -20.64 -40.30 30.47
CA GLN A 525 -19.45 -40.95 29.93
C GLN A 525 -18.66 -41.67 31.04
N ASN A 526 -18.42 -42.96 30.85
CA ASN A 526 -17.43 -43.69 31.64
C ASN A 526 -16.00 -43.57 31.08
N LYS A 527 -15.85 -43.09 29.85
CA LYS A 527 -14.54 -42.83 29.23
C LYS A 527 -13.92 -41.53 29.75
N LEU A 528 -12.59 -41.45 29.72
CA LEU A 528 -11.90 -40.17 29.87
C LEU A 528 -12.07 -39.34 28.58
N LEU A 529 -12.52 -38.10 28.72
CA LEU A 529 -12.64 -37.16 27.61
C LEU A 529 -11.35 -36.32 27.47
N LEU A 530 -10.95 -36.02 26.23
CA LEU A 530 -9.71 -35.29 25.96
C LEU A 530 -9.98 -33.96 25.24
N THR A 531 -9.36 -32.89 25.74
CA THR A 531 -9.20 -31.62 25.03
C THR A 531 -7.82 -31.62 24.37
N ASP A 532 -7.75 -31.26 23.08
CA ASP A 532 -6.47 -31.02 22.42
C ASP A 532 -6.06 -29.54 22.56
N THR A 533 -4.84 -29.29 23.03
CA THR A 533 -4.27 -27.95 23.22
C THR A 533 -3.25 -27.57 22.15
N THR A 534 -3.06 -28.39 21.12
CA THR A 534 -2.00 -28.24 20.11
C THR A 534 -2.05 -26.87 19.41
N MET A 535 -3.26 -26.37 19.11
CA MET A 535 -3.47 -25.09 18.42
C MET A 535 -3.44 -23.85 19.35
N ARG A 536 -3.23 -24.01 20.66
CA ARG A 536 -3.15 -22.90 21.62
C ARG A 536 -2.02 -23.07 22.63
N ASP A 537 -2.20 -23.88 23.66
CA ASP A 537 -1.25 -23.89 24.80
C ASP A 537 0.06 -24.60 24.51
N ALA A 538 0.01 -25.62 23.66
CA ALA A 538 1.19 -26.39 23.31
C ALA A 538 2.25 -25.49 22.64
N HIS A 539 1.85 -24.81 21.57
CA HIS A 539 2.76 -23.90 20.87
C HIS A 539 3.02 -22.60 21.64
N GLN A 540 2.10 -22.17 22.51
CA GLN A 540 2.38 -21.09 23.47
C GLN A 540 3.55 -21.46 24.40
N SER A 541 3.61 -22.72 24.84
CA SER A 541 4.62 -23.21 25.78
C SER A 541 5.94 -23.59 25.09
N LEU A 542 5.86 -24.20 23.91
CA LEU A 542 7.01 -24.73 23.19
C LEU A 542 7.66 -23.71 22.27
N THR A 543 6.88 -22.95 21.50
CA THR A 543 7.38 -22.12 20.38
C THR A 543 6.91 -20.67 20.48
N ALA A 544 6.82 -20.14 21.70
CA ALA A 544 6.43 -18.76 21.99
C ALA A 544 5.15 -18.27 21.26
N THR A 545 4.17 -19.16 21.10
CA THR A 545 2.86 -18.88 20.45
C THR A 545 2.96 -18.57 18.96
N ARG A 546 4.03 -18.99 18.26
CA ARG A 546 4.32 -18.55 16.89
C ARG A 546 3.65 -19.36 15.78
N ILE A 547 2.99 -20.48 16.06
CA ILE A 547 2.32 -21.27 15.01
C ILE A 547 1.27 -20.40 14.29
N ARG A 548 1.38 -20.35 12.97
CA ARG A 548 0.60 -19.48 12.08
C ARG A 548 -0.69 -20.12 11.63
N THR A 549 -1.64 -19.27 11.24
CA THR A 549 -2.98 -19.68 10.78
C THR A 549 -2.89 -20.65 9.59
N VAL A 550 -2.03 -20.38 8.61
CA VAL A 550 -1.88 -21.25 7.42
C VAL A 550 -1.55 -22.70 7.76
N ASP A 551 -0.75 -22.95 8.80
CA ASP A 551 -0.36 -24.32 9.17
C ASP A 551 -1.47 -25.00 9.99
N MET A 552 -2.25 -24.24 10.76
CA MET A 552 -3.45 -24.78 11.43
C MET A 552 -4.53 -25.14 10.40
N LEU A 553 -4.70 -24.31 9.37
CA LEU A 553 -5.72 -24.50 8.32
C LEU A 553 -5.45 -25.70 7.42
N ARG A 554 -4.18 -26.02 7.16
CA ARG A 554 -3.76 -27.18 6.35
C ARG A 554 -4.14 -28.51 6.96
N ILE A 555 -4.13 -28.62 8.29
CA ILE A 555 -4.50 -29.86 9.01
C ILE A 555 -5.96 -29.86 9.49
N ALA A 556 -6.66 -28.74 9.44
CA ALA A 556 -7.98 -28.57 10.03
C ALA A 556 -9.02 -29.63 9.60
N GLU A 557 -9.11 -29.95 8.31
CA GLU A 557 -10.05 -30.95 7.81
C GLU A 557 -9.72 -32.36 8.35
N ALA A 558 -8.44 -32.72 8.38
CA ALA A 558 -7.99 -33.98 8.97
C ALA A 558 -8.26 -34.02 10.48
N THR A 559 -7.99 -32.93 11.21
CA THR A 559 -8.34 -32.82 12.63
C THR A 559 -9.84 -32.99 12.87
N ALA A 560 -10.69 -32.39 12.02
CA ALA A 560 -12.14 -32.52 12.14
C ALA A 560 -12.62 -33.98 11.97
N TYR A 561 -11.97 -34.75 11.10
CA TYR A 561 -12.32 -36.12 10.79
C TYR A 561 -11.69 -37.15 11.74
N LEU A 562 -10.36 -37.13 11.86
CA LEU A 562 -9.56 -38.09 12.64
C LEU A 562 -9.62 -37.77 14.15
N GLY A 563 -9.79 -36.50 14.51
CA GLY A 563 -9.96 -36.02 15.89
C GLY A 563 -11.42 -35.84 16.33
N LYS A 564 -12.39 -36.39 15.59
CA LYS A 564 -13.84 -36.16 15.81
C LYS A 564 -14.36 -36.49 17.23
N ASP A 565 -13.66 -37.36 17.95
CA ASP A 565 -14.03 -37.85 19.28
C ASP A 565 -13.43 -37.02 20.43
N LEU A 566 -12.67 -35.97 20.12
CA LEU A 566 -12.18 -34.99 21.09
C LEU A 566 -13.35 -34.22 21.73
N PHE A 567 -13.20 -33.86 23.00
CA PHE A 567 -14.15 -33.02 23.72
C PHE A 567 -14.20 -31.62 23.11
N SER A 568 -13.03 -30.98 23.04
CA SER A 568 -12.85 -29.65 22.46
C SER A 568 -11.45 -29.52 21.86
N LEU A 569 -11.28 -28.53 20.99
CA LEU A 569 -9.97 -28.01 20.58
C LEU A 569 -9.76 -26.69 21.30
N GLU A 570 -8.74 -26.60 22.13
CA GLU A 570 -8.28 -25.33 22.64
C GLU A 570 -7.41 -24.66 21.59
N MET A 571 -7.98 -23.65 20.93
CA MET A 571 -7.41 -23.04 19.72
C MET A 571 -7.34 -21.51 19.78
N TRP A 572 -7.79 -20.91 20.90
CA TRP A 572 -7.92 -19.46 21.02
C TRP A 572 -7.72 -18.94 22.45
N GLY A 573 -7.58 -17.62 22.57
CA GLY A 573 -7.32 -16.97 23.87
C GLY A 573 -5.90 -17.21 24.38
N GLY A 574 -5.66 -16.89 25.65
CA GLY A 574 -4.28 -16.80 26.16
C GLY A 574 -3.46 -15.77 25.37
N ALA A 575 -2.25 -16.14 24.96
CA ALA A 575 -1.36 -15.22 24.23
C ALA A 575 -1.63 -15.15 22.72
N THR A 576 -2.47 -16.03 22.15
CA THR A 576 -2.63 -16.12 20.69
C THR A 576 -3.20 -14.85 20.07
N PHE A 577 -4.07 -14.14 20.80
CA PHE A 577 -4.72 -12.93 20.30
C PHE A 577 -3.73 -11.78 20.05
N ASP A 578 -2.89 -11.45 21.04
CA ASP A 578 -1.84 -10.43 20.89
C ASP A 578 -0.76 -10.88 19.89
N VAL A 579 -0.30 -12.13 20.00
CA VAL A 579 0.81 -12.62 19.18
C VAL A 579 0.46 -12.69 17.69
N ALA A 580 -0.79 -13.05 17.36
CA ALA A 580 -1.26 -13.06 15.98
C ALA A 580 -1.09 -11.68 15.33
N TYR A 581 -1.57 -10.61 15.98
CA TYR A 581 -1.40 -9.25 15.45
C TYR A 581 0.04 -8.76 15.53
N ARG A 582 0.69 -8.90 16.68
CA ARG A 582 1.98 -8.27 16.99
C ARG A 582 3.15 -8.87 16.22
N PHE A 583 3.19 -10.20 16.10
CA PHE A 583 4.38 -10.90 15.59
C PHE A 583 4.12 -11.69 14.32
N LEU A 584 2.89 -12.14 14.11
CA LEU A 584 2.52 -12.91 12.92
C LEU A 584 1.82 -12.04 11.87
N HIS A 585 1.44 -10.82 12.26
CA HIS A 585 0.72 -9.83 11.44
C HIS A 585 -0.50 -10.42 10.74
N GLU A 586 -1.27 -11.23 11.45
CA GLU A 586 -2.51 -11.86 10.99
C GLU A 586 -3.63 -11.70 12.01
N SER A 587 -4.89 -11.74 11.56
CA SER A 587 -6.03 -11.57 12.44
C SER A 587 -6.35 -12.87 13.19
N PRO A 588 -6.41 -12.86 14.54
CA PRO A 588 -6.90 -14.01 15.28
C PRO A 588 -8.37 -14.29 14.97
N TRP A 589 -9.17 -13.28 14.60
CA TRP A 589 -10.59 -13.45 14.26
C TRP A 589 -10.78 -14.23 12.96
N GLU A 590 -9.96 -13.94 11.95
CA GLU A 590 -9.94 -14.70 10.70
C GLU A 590 -9.49 -16.14 10.95
N ARG A 591 -8.46 -16.34 11.78
CA ARG A 591 -8.06 -17.68 12.23
C ARG A 591 -9.23 -18.45 12.85
N LEU A 592 -10.01 -17.82 13.73
CA LEU A 592 -11.18 -18.43 14.35
C LEU A 592 -12.25 -18.79 13.31
N ALA A 593 -12.61 -17.84 12.45
CA ALA A 593 -13.65 -18.02 11.45
C ALA A 593 -13.30 -19.14 10.45
N GLU A 594 -12.07 -19.13 9.91
CA GLU A 594 -11.64 -20.13 8.93
C GLU A 594 -11.49 -21.52 9.54
N LEU A 595 -10.93 -21.63 10.77
CA LEU A 595 -10.88 -22.92 11.47
C LEU A 595 -12.28 -23.42 11.79
N ARG A 596 -13.21 -22.55 12.20
CA ARG A 596 -14.59 -22.94 12.50
C ARG A 596 -15.29 -23.50 11.26
N GLN A 597 -15.08 -22.90 10.10
CA GLN A 597 -15.63 -23.41 8.85
C GLN A 597 -15.12 -24.81 8.52
N ARG A 598 -13.82 -25.07 8.74
CA ARG A 598 -13.18 -26.37 8.42
C ARG A 598 -13.37 -27.43 9.50
N ILE A 599 -13.63 -27.03 10.75
CA ILE A 599 -13.86 -27.92 11.91
C ILE A 599 -15.24 -27.67 12.50
N PRO A 600 -16.32 -28.15 11.85
CA PRO A 600 -17.69 -27.83 12.25
C PRO A 600 -18.23 -28.70 13.40
N ASN A 601 -17.54 -29.79 13.77
CA ASN A 601 -18.07 -30.84 14.66
C ASN A 601 -17.47 -30.87 16.07
N ILE A 602 -16.30 -30.27 16.28
CA ILE A 602 -15.63 -30.24 17.58
C ILE A 602 -15.86 -28.86 18.22
N MET A 603 -16.15 -28.83 19.52
CA MET A 603 -16.27 -27.55 20.25
C MET A 603 -14.94 -26.80 20.25
N PHE A 604 -14.96 -25.48 20.07
CA PHE A 604 -13.75 -24.67 20.27
C PHE A 604 -13.73 -24.11 21.67
N GLN A 605 -12.58 -24.27 22.30
CA GLN A 605 -12.29 -23.78 23.62
C GLN A 605 -11.30 -22.62 23.55
N MET A 606 -11.51 -21.63 24.39
CA MET A 606 -10.55 -20.56 24.61
C MET A 606 -10.19 -20.39 26.08
N LEU A 607 -8.96 -19.93 26.33
CA LEU A 607 -8.54 -19.46 27.65
C LEU A 607 -8.84 -17.96 27.79
N LEU A 608 -9.67 -17.60 28.77
CA LEU A 608 -10.10 -16.23 29.03
C LEU A 608 -9.73 -15.82 30.47
N ARG A 609 -9.08 -14.67 30.64
CA ARG A 609 -8.86 -14.08 31.96
C ARG A 609 -10.07 -13.22 32.34
N GLY A 610 -10.69 -13.51 33.48
CA GLY A 610 -12.00 -12.94 33.84
C GLY A 610 -12.09 -11.41 33.72
N ALA A 611 -11.19 -10.68 34.38
CA ALA A 611 -11.22 -9.21 34.42
C ALA A 611 -10.60 -8.52 33.18
N ASN A 612 -9.97 -9.29 32.29
CA ASN A 612 -9.11 -8.72 31.24
C ASN A 612 -9.37 -9.31 29.85
N ALA A 613 -10.30 -10.25 29.72
CA ALA A 613 -10.50 -11.07 28.53
C ALA A 613 -9.19 -11.71 28.05
N VAL A 614 -8.62 -11.20 26.96
CA VAL A 614 -7.35 -11.65 26.37
C VAL A 614 -6.22 -10.63 26.51
N GLY A 615 -6.48 -9.48 27.14
CA GLY A 615 -5.55 -8.35 27.24
C GLY A 615 -4.53 -8.42 28.39
N TYR A 616 -3.73 -7.37 28.55
CA TYR A 616 -2.72 -7.25 29.64
C TYR A 616 -3.07 -6.24 30.75
N THR A 617 -4.09 -5.40 30.54
CA THR A 617 -4.63 -4.45 31.53
C THR A 617 -6.07 -4.77 31.87
N ASN A 618 -6.65 -4.14 32.88
CA ASN A 618 -8.08 -4.27 33.17
C ASN A 618 -8.90 -3.45 32.17
N TYR A 619 -10.07 -3.99 31.82
CA TYR A 619 -11.01 -3.32 30.93
C TYR A 619 -12.33 -3.09 31.66
N PRO A 620 -13.08 -2.05 31.27
CA PRO A 620 -14.44 -1.88 31.76
C PRO A 620 -15.33 -3.05 31.34
N ASP A 621 -16.36 -3.32 32.12
CA ASP A 621 -17.22 -4.50 31.95
C ASP A 621 -17.84 -4.62 30.55
N ASN A 622 -18.16 -3.50 29.91
CA ASN A 622 -18.74 -3.50 28.57
C ASN A 622 -17.77 -4.07 27.51
N VAL A 623 -16.45 -3.91 27.67
CA VAL A 623 -15.45 -4.49 26.77
C VAL A 623 -15.37 -6.00 26.97
N VAL A 624 -15.29 -6.46 28.22
CA VAL A 624 -15.23 -7.90 28.54
C VAL A 624 -16.49 -8.60 28.04
N ARG A 625 -17.66 -8.01 28.28
CA ARG A 625 -18.95 -8.58 27.85
C ARG A 625 -19.07 -8.66 26.34
N GLU A 626 -18.81 -7.56 25.65
CA GLU A 626 -18.94 -7.55 24.18
C GLU A 626 -17.89 -8.45 23.52
N PHE A 627 -16.69 -8.58 24.09
CA PHE A 627 -15.70 -9.53 23.61
C PHE A 627 -16.16 -10.99 23.72
N ILE A 628 -16.76 -11.39 24.85
CA ILE A 628 -17.30 -12.75 25.03
C ILE A 628 -18.42 -13.01 24.03
N LYS A 629 -19.35 -12.06 23.88
CA LYS A 629 -20.48 -12.15 22.97
C LYS A 629 -20.03 -12.30 21.51
N GLU A 630 -19.07 -11.48 21.06
CA GLU A 630 -18.52 -11.58 19.70
C GLU A 630 -17.71 -12.86 19.50
N SER A 631 -16.93 -13.30 20.50
CA SER A 631 -16.22 -14.60 20.45
C SER A 631 -17.19 -15.77 20.34
N ALA A 632 -18.30 -15.73 21.07
CA ALA A 632 -19.35 -16.76 21.04
C ALA A 632 -20.05 -16.81 19.68
N GLN A 633 -20.31 -15.66 19.07
CA GLN A 633 -20.89 -15.56 17.73
C GLN A 633 -19.93 -16.04 16.63
N ALA A 634 -18.65 -15.69 16.75
CA ALA A 634 -17.61 -16.08 15.79
C ALA A 634 -17.28 -17.58 15.84
N GLY A 635 -17.55 -18.26 16.95
CA GLY A 635 -17.52 -19.72 17.02
C GLY A 635 -16.83 -20.34 18.24
N ILE A 636 -16.56 -19.58 19.30
CA ILE A 636 -16.12 -20.14 20.58
C ILE A 636 -17.31 -20.77 21.31
N ASP A 637 -17.07 -21.96 21.87
CA ASP A 637 -18.09 -22.79 22.51
C ASP A 637 -17.86 -22.98 24.01
N VAL A 638 -16.59 -23.10 24.41
CA VAL A 638 -16.15 -23.27 25.80
C VAL A 638 -15.25 -22.10 26.18
N PHE A 639 -15.65 -21.35 27.20
CA PHE A 639 -14.84 -20.28 27.78
C PHE A 639 -14.25 -20.80 29.08
N ARG A 640 -12.94 -21.08 29.05
CA ARG A 640 -12.17 -21.42 30.25
C ARG A 640 -11.76 -20.13 30.95
N ILE A 641 -12.50 -19.77 31.98
CA ILE A 641 -12.39 -18.51 32.72
C ILE A 641 -11.54 -18.73 33.95
N PHE A 642 -10.47 -17.96 34.09
CA PHE A 642 -9.61 -17.99 35.28
C PHE A 642 -9.29 -16.58 35.77
N ASP A 643 -8.88 -16.49 37.04
CA ASP A 643 -8.28 -15.32 37.64
C ASP A 643 -6.86 -15.64 38.10
N SER A 644 -5.93 -14.70 37.93
CA SER A 644 -4.51 -14.96 38.21
C SER A 644 -4.16 -15.14 39.69
N LEU A 645 -5.09 -14.80 40.59
CA LEU A 645 -4.98 -14.92 42.03
C LEU A 645 -6.08 -15.82 42.64
N ASN A 646 -6.81 -16.55 41.79
CA ASN A 646 -8.04 -17.30 42.16
C ASN A 646 -9.10 -16.42 42.83
N TRP A 647 -9.16 -15.13 42.48
CA TRP A 647 -10.14 -14.22 43.05
C TRP A 647 -11.47 -14.31 42.29
N LEU A 648 -12.48 -14.95 42.90
CA LEU A 648 -13.77 -15.23 42.25
C LEU A 648 -14.48 -13.98 41.73
N LYS A 649 -14.39 -12.86 42.46
CA LYS A 649 -14.97 -11.57 42.03
C LYS A 649 -14.40 -11.11 40.69
N GLY A 650 -13.14 -11.44 40.39
CA GLY A 650 -12.49 -11.16 39.11
C GLY A 650 -13.07 -11.95 37.93
N MET A 651 -13.82 -13.03 38.19
CA MET A 651 -14.40 -13.90 37.15
C MET A 651 -15.90 -13.68 36.92
N GLU A 652 -16.61 -13.05 37.85
CA GLU A 652 -18.08 -12.89 37.84
C GLU A 652 -18.63 -12.38 36.50
N VAL A 653 -18.08 -11.28 35.98
CA VAL A 653 -18.55 -10.64 34.72
C VAL A 653 -18.42 -11.58 33.54
N ALA A 654 -17.30 -12.31 33.45
CA ALA A 654 -17.04 -13.21 32.35
C ALA A 654 -17.91 -14.48 32.42
N ILE A 655 -18.12 -15.02 33.63
CA ILE A 655 -19.00 -16.17 33.84
C ILE A 655 -20.43 -15.78 33.46
N ASP A 656 -20.94 -14.70 34.03
CA ASP A 656 -22.30 -14.19 33.77
C ASP A 656 -22.56 -13.96 32.27
N GLU A 657 -21.64 -13.32 31.54
CA GLU A 657 -21.83 -13.10 30.10
C GLU A 657 -21.75 -14.39 29.27
N THR A 658 -20.88 -15.33 29.67
CA THR A 658 -20.77 -16.63 28.99
C THR A 658 -22.08 -17.42 29.13
N LEU A 659 -22.67 -17.42 30.33
CA LEU A 659 -23.98 -18.02 30.59
C LEU A 659 -25.07 -17.37 29.74
N LYS A 660 -25.11 -16.02 29.69
CA LYS A 660 -26.06 -15.26 28.84
C LYS A 660 -25.90 -15.53 27.35
N SER A 661 -24.67 -15.80 26.91
CA SER A 661 -24.35 -16.17 25.52
C SER A 661 -24.72 -17.62 25.18
N ASN A 662 -25.29 -18.39 26.13
CA ASN A 662 -25.65 -19.80 25.99
C ASN A 662 -24.45 -20.68 25.56
N LYS A 663 -23.28 -20.39 26.12
CA LYS A 663 -22.02 -21.12 25.92
C LYS A 663 -21.56 -21.79 27.20
N ILE A 664 -20.56 -22.67 27.11
CA ILE A 664 -20.05 -23.40 28.28
C ILE A 664 -19.08 -22.51 29.06
N ALA A 665 -19.53 -21.99 30.19
CA ALA A 665 -18.66 -21.43 31.22
C ALA A 665 -17.92 -22.53 32.01
N GLU A 666 -16.60 -22.63 31.80
CA GLU A 666 -15.70 -23.43 32.62
C GLU A 666 -14.91 -22.50 33.54
N ALA A 667 -15.22 -22.50 34.84
CA ALA A 667 -14.55 -21.63 35.80
C ALA A 667 -13.40 -22.37 36.49
N CYS A 668 -12.21 -21.79 36.49
CA CYS A 668 -10.98 -22.45 36.89
C CYS A 668 -10.47 -22.05 38.27
N ILE A 669 -9.95 -23.04 38.99
CA ILE A 669 -9.04 -22.83 40.12
C ILE A 669 -7.62 -23.12 39.63
N CYS A 670 -6.74 -22.13 39.71
CA CYS A 670 -5.32 -22.33 39.45
C CYS A 670 -4.67 -23.10 40.60
N TYR A 671 -3.98 -24.19 40.30
CA TYR A 671 -3.31 -25.02 41.31
C TYR A 671 -1.91 -24.49 41.64
N THR A 672 -1.61 -24.37 42.92
CA THR A 672 -0.28 -23.99 43.44
C THR A 672 -0.02 -24.69 44.78
N GLY A 673 1.26 -24.77 45.18
CA GLY A 673 1.66 -25.49 46.39
C GLY A 673 1.58 -27.01 46.24
N ASP A 674 1.38 -27.70 47.36
CA ASP A 674 1.28 -29.17 47.41
C ASP A 674 0.31 -29.57 48.53
N ILE A 675 -0.87 -30.08 48.17
CA ILE A 675 -1.92 -30.49 49.13
C ILE A 675 -1.54 -31.71 49.97
N LEU A 676 -0.40 -32.35 49.68
CA LEU A 676 0.15 -33.44 50.48
C LEU A 676 1.20 -32.94 51.49
N ASP A 677 1.63 -31.68 51.42
CA ASP A 677 2.57 -31.09 52.37
C ASP A 677 1.83 -30.33 53.48
N ASP A 678 1.61 -31.00 54.61
CA ASP A 678 0.90 -30.42 55.76
C ASP A 678 1.63 -29.21 56.40
N ARG A 679 2.87 -28.89 55.98
CA ARG A 679 3.58 -27.67 56.39
C ARG A 679 3.12 -26.42 55.63
N LYS A 680 2.41 -26.59 54.51
CA LYS A 680 1.83 -25.50 53.70
C LYS A 680 0.30 -25.57 53.78
N ASP A 681 -0.30 -24.83 54.71
CA ASP A 681 -1.74 -24.86 54.98
C ASP A 681 -2.58 -23.83 54.20
N LYS A 682 -1.94 -22.82 53.60
CA LYS A 682 -2.62 -21.76 52.81
C LYS A 682 -3.42 -22.30 51.63
N TYR A 683 -2.80 -23.14 50.80
CA TYR A 683 -3.43 -23.78 49.62
C TYR A 683 -3.70 -25.25 49.91
N SER A 684 -4.47 -25.51 50.98
CA SER A 684 -4.83 -26.85 51.43
C SER A 684 -5.92 -27.49 50.57
N LEU A 685 -6.17 -28.80 50.77
CA LEU A 685 -7.32 -29.48 50.14
C LEU A 685 -8.65 -28.78 50.44
N ALA A 686 -8.83 -28.27 51.67
CA ALA A 686 -10.04 -27.56 52.06
C ALA A 686 -10.24 -26.26 51.28
N TYR A 687 -9.16 -25.54 50.97
CA TYR A 687 -9.21 -24.36 50.10
C TYR A 687 -9.80 -24.70 48.73
N TYR A 688 -9.26 -25.71 48.06
CA TYR A 688 -9.74 -26.12 46.73
C TYR A 688 -11.20 -26.58 46.73
N VAL A 689 -11.61 -27.37 47.73
CA VAL A 689 -13.01 -27.83 47.86
C VAL A 689 -13.96 -26.67 48.12
N GLN A 690 -13.61 -25.74 49.00
CA GLN A 690 -14.45 -24.58 49.30
C GLN A 690 -14.61 -23.66 48.10
N THR A 691 -13.51 -23.35 47.41
CA THR A 691 -13.54 -22.54 46.19
C THR A 691 -14.34 -23.23 45.08
N ALA A 692 -14.25 -24.56 44.93
CA ALA A 692 -15.05 -25.31 43.97
C ALA A 692 -16.56 -25.21 44.23
N LYS A 693 -16.99 -25.31 45.50
CA LYS A 693 -18.39 -25.11 45.90
C LYS A 693 -18.89 -23.70 45.60
N GLU A 694 -18.03 -22.69 45.73
CA GLU A 694 -18.39 -21.31 45.38
C GLU A 694 -18.52 -21.13 43.86
N ILE A 695 -17.61 -21.72 43.08
CA ILE A 695 -17.69 -21.74 41.61
C ILE A 695 -18.99 -22.41 41.12
N GLU A 696 -19.38 -23.55 41.71
CA GLU A 696 -20.64 -24.22 41.37
C GLU A 696 -21.86 -23.32 41.66
N LYS A 697 -21.86 -22.62 42.80
CA LYS A 697 -22.92 -21.66 43.15
C LYS A 697 -23.01 -20.47 42.18
N MET A 698 -21.91 -20.11 41.51
CA MET A 698 -21.89 -19.06 40.48
C MET A 698 -22.54 -19.54 39.16
N GLY A 699 -22.91 -20.81 39.05
CA GLY A 699 -23.56 -21.38 37.87
C GLY A 699 -22.60 -21.82 36.77
N ALA A 700 -21.32 -22.02 37.07
CA ALA A 700 -20.39 -22.60 36.11
C ALA A 700 -20.84 -24.01 35.71
N HIS A 701 -20.72 -24.35 34.43
CA HIS A 701 -21.12 -25.67 33.92
C HIS A 701 -20.05 -26.74 34.19
N ILE A 702 -18.79 -26.33 34.25
CA ILE A 702 -17.61 -27.20 34.43
C ILE A 702 -16.65 -26.51 35.41
N LEU A 703 -16.09 -27.28 36.35
CA LEU A 703 -14.97 -26.85 37.17
C LEU A 703 -13.66 -27.16 36.45
N GLY A 704 -12.86 -26.14 36.17
CA GLY A 704 -11.49 -26.33 35.70
C GLY A 704 -10.48 -26.38 36.86
N ILE A 705 -9.53 -27.31 36.81
CA ILE A 705 -8.33 -27.29 37.65
C ILE A 705 -7.16 -26.96 36.75
N LYS A 706 -6.64 -25.72 36.86
CA LYS A 706 -5.54 -25.22 36.02
C LYS A 706 -4.21 -25.33 36.75
N ASP A 707 -3.52 -26.43 36.58
CA ASP A 707 -2.14 -26.62 37.02
C ASP A 707 -1.14 -26.08 35.98
N MET A 708 -1.04 -24.75 35.91
CA MET A 708 -0.25 -24.00 34.91
C MET A 708 1.26 -24.26 34.94
N ALA A 709 1.79 -24.90 35.99
CA ALA A 709 3.21 -25.17 36.15
C ALA A 709 3.54 -26.68 36.15
N GLY A 710 2.55 -27.57 36.24
CA GLY A 710 2.80 -29.01 36.35
C GLY A 710 3.22 -29.43 37.76
N LEU A 711 2.62 -28.80 38.78
CA LEU A 711 2.88 -29.02 40.21
C LEU A 711 2.05 -30.16 40.80
N LEU A 712 0.91 -30.48 40.19
CA LEU A 712 0.01 -31.51 40.71
C LEU A 712 0.64 -32.88 40.52
N LYS A 713 1.18 -33.43 41.61
CA LYS A 713 1.79 -34.77 41.63
C LYS A 713 0.71 -35.85 41.44
N PRO A 714 1.06 -37.05 40.93
CA PRO A 714 0.06 -38.08 40.63
C PRO A 714 -0.81 -38.48 41.82
N TYR A 715 -0.22 -38.67 43.00
CA TYR A 715 -0.97 -39.00 44.21
C TYR A 715 -1.76 -37.82 44.79
N ALA A 716 -1.30 -36.59 44.58
CA ALA A 716 -2.06 -35.39 44.93
C ALA A 716 -3.31 -35.28 44.03
N ALA A 717 -3.19 -35.62 42.75
CA ALA A 717 -4.31 -35.65 41.82
C ALA A 717 -5.41 -36.60 42.30
N VAL A 718 -5.06 -37.82 42.77
CA VAL A 718 -6.05 -38.75 43.33
C VAL A 718 -6.81 -38.12 44.50
N ARG A 719 -6.08 -37.53 45.46
CA ARG A 719 -6.68 -36.94 46.66
C ARG A 719 -7.57 -35.75 46.32
N LEU A 720 -7.11 -34.88 45.43
CA LEU A 720 -7.83 -33.68 44.99
C LEU A 720 -9.11 -34.06 44.24
N ILE A 721 -8.99 -34.88 43.20
CA ILE A 721 -10.10 -35.22 42.32
C ILE A 721 -11.19 -35.98 43.08
N LYS A 722 -10.83 -36.97 43.92
CA LYS A 722 -11.84 -37.67 44.75
C LYS A 722 -12.60 -36.71 45.65
N ALA A 723 -11.88 -35.87 46.39
CA ALA A 723 -12.51 -34.91 47.29
C ALA A 723 -13.43 -33.93 46.54
N LEU A 724 -13.06 -33.50 45.33
CA LEU A 724 -13.92 -32.64 44.53
C LEU A 724 -15.15 -33.39 44.01
N LYS A 725 -15.00 -34.61 43.46
CA LYS A 725 -16.12 -35.42 42.96
C LYS A 725 -17.13 -35.80 44.05
N ASP A 726 -16.68 -35.91 45.30
CA ASP A 726 -17.55 -36.17 46.46
C ASP A 726 -18.36 -34.92 46.90
N GLU A 727 -17.92 -33.72 46.52
CA GLU A 727 -18.38 -32.45 47.11
C GLU A 727 -19.10 -31.51 46.14
N ILE A 728 -18.96 -31.69 44.82
CA ILE A 728 -19.64 -30.91 43.77
C ILE A 728 -20.28 -31.84 42.73
N ALA A 729 -21.32 -31.36 42.03
CA ALA A 729 -22.05 -32.11 41.01
C ALA A 729 -21.56 -31.84 39.57
N ILE A 730 -20.99 -30.66 39.31
CA ILE A 730 -20.50 -30.29 37.98
C ILE A 730 -19.25 -31.10 37.56
N PRO A 731 -19.06 -31.39 36.26
CA PRO A 731 -17.88 -32.08 35.76
C PRO A 731 -16.56 -31.36 36.07
N ILE A 732 -15.48 -32.12 36.19
CA ILE A 732 -14.13 -31.63 36.45
C ILE A 732 -13.26 -31.78 35.21
N HIS A 733 -12.64 -30.67 34.80
CA HIS A 733 -11.69 -30.59 33.70
C HIS A 733 -10.29 -30.30 34.25
N LEU A 734 -9.38 -31.28 34.17
CA LEU A 734 -8.02 -31.12 34.65
C LEU A 734 -7.07 -30.69 33.54
N HIS A 735 -6.40 -29.58 33.77
CA HIS A 735 -5.34 -29.06 32.92
C HIS A 735 -4.02 -29.09 33.68
N THR A 736 -2.98 -29.69 33.10
CA THR A 736 -1.62 -29.70 33.68
C THR A 736 -0.57 -29.59 32.57
N HIS A 737 0.64 -29.20 32.95
CA HIS A 737 1.82 -29.22 32.09
C HIS A 737 2.73 -30.39 32.45
N ASP A 738 3.46 -30.91 31.48
CA ASP A 738 4.39 -32.03 31.66
C ASP A 738 5.81 -31.56 32.05
N THR A 739 5.93 -30.36 32.64
CA THR A 739 7.23 -29.73 32.92
C THR A 739 8.10 -30.62 33.81
N SER A 740 7.48 -31.37 34.72
CA SER A 740 8.16 -32.30 35.62
C SER A 740 8.48 -33.66 34.99
N GLY A 741 7.88 -33.99 33.84
CA GLY A 741 7.86 -35.33 33.25
C GLY A 741 6.86 -36.29 33.91
N ASN A 742 6.04 -35.82 34.87
CA ASN A 742 5.04 -36.63 35.56
C ASN A 742 3.61 -36.40 35.05
N GLY A 743 3.41 -35.56 34.03
CA GLY A 743 2.10 -35.10 33.60
C GLY A 743 1.19 -36.25 33.13
N VAL A 744 1.71 -37.18 32.31
CA VAL A 744 0.95 -38.37 31.89
C VAL A 744 0.51 -39.19 33.11
N ALA A 745 1.42 -39.45 34.05
CA ALA A 745 1.09 -40.20 35.27
C ALA A 745 0.03 -39.48 36.13
N THR A 746 0.11 -38.15 36.22
CA THR A 746 -0.90 -37.32 36.89
C THR A 746 -2.27 -37.46 36.24
N LEU A 747 -2.36 -37.42 34.91
CA LEU A 747 -3.63 -37.59 34.19
C LEU A 747 -4.21 -39.00 34.35
N LEU A 748 -3.38 -40.04 34.28
CA LEU A 748 -3.84 -41.42 34.49
C LEU A 748 -4.40 -41.61 35.90
N MET A 749 -3.70 -41.09 36.92
CA MET A 749 -4.16 -41.17 38.30
C MET A 749 -5.41 -40.33 38.57
N ALA A 750 -5.55 -39.18 37.90
CA ALA A 750 -6.77 -38.38 37.92
C ALA A 750 -7.95 -39.12 37.24
N ALA A 751 -7.69 -39.85 36.15
CA ALA A 751 -8.70 -40.67 35.46
C ALA A 751 -9.23 -41.78 36.35
N GLU A 752 -8.34 -42.48 37.08
CA GLU A 752 -8.72 -43.47 38.10
C GLU A 752 -9.49 -42.86 39.28
N ALA A 753 -9.24 -41.59 39.59
CA ALA A 753 -9.96 -40.84 40.60
C ALA A 753 -11.33 -40.30 40.12
N GLY A 754 -11.66 -40.46 38.83
CA GLY A 754 -12.94 -40.07 38.26
C GLY A 754 -12.99 -38.67 37.65
N VAL A 755 -11.86 -38.08 37.26
CA VAL A 755 -11.86 -36.82 36.49
C VAL A 755 -12.56 -37.03 35.14
N ASP A 756 -13.36 -36.04 34.72
CA ASP A 756 -14.22 -36.18 33.55
C ASP A 756 -13.49 -35.86 32.24
N ILE A 757 -12.71 -34.77 32.23
CA ILE A 757 -12.01 -34.27 31.04
C ILE A 757 -10.56 -33.93 31.41
N VAL A 758 -9.61 -34.18 30.51
CA VAL A 758 -8.21 -33.73 30.66
C VAL A 758 -7.70 -33.02 29.40
N ASP A 759 -6.80 -32.06 29.60
CA ASP A 759 -6.05 -31.43 28.51
C ASP A 759 -4.81 -32.24 28.12
N THR A 760 -4.63 -32.43 26.82
CA THR A 760 -3.48 -33.12 26.21
C THR A 760 -3.06 -32.41 24.93
N ALA A 761 -1.85 -32.68 24.42
CA ALA A 761 -1.39 -32.22 23.11
C ALA A 761 -0.93 -33.41 22.27
N PHE A 762 -1.06 -33.35 20.94
CA PHE A 762 -0.50 -34.40 20.07
C PHE A 762 1.00 -34.61 20.34
N SER A 763 1.48 -35.85 20.28
CA SER A 763 2.81 -36.20 20.81
C SER A 763 3.97 -35.33 20.31
N SER A 764 3.96 -34.92 19.04
CA SER A 764 4.98 -34.04 18.45
C SER A 764 4.97 -32.61 19.00
N MET A 765 3.88 -32.21 19.66
CA MET A 765 3.66 -30.91 20.30
C MET A 765 3.46 -31.04 21.82
N ALA A 766 3.79 -32.19 22.40
CA ALA A 766 3.61 -32.48 23.83
C ALA A 766 4.94 -32.51 24.60
N GLY A 767 4.83 -32.67 25.92
CA GLY A 767 5.97 -32.85 26.82
C GLY A 767 6.72 -31.56 27.16
N ILE A 768 7.67 -31.68 28.09
CA ILE A 768 8.44 -30.54 28.61
C ILE A 768 7.45 -29.48 29.13
N THR A 769 7.51 -28.23 28.67
CA THR A 769 6.60 -27.18 29.14
C THR A 769 5.21 -27.27 28.53
N SER A 770 4.95 -28.17 27.58
CA SER A 770 3.63 -28.41 26.98
C SER A 770 2.78 -29.35 27.85
N GLN A 771 1.58 -29.67 27.37
CA GLN A 771 0.70 -30.68 27.97
C GLN A 771 1.27 -32.10 27.85
N PRO A 772 0.76 -33.05 28.65
CA PRO A 772 1.02 -34.47 28.47
C PRO A 772 0.60 -34.97 27.08
N ALA A 773 1.34 -35.96 26.57
CA ALA A 773 1.13 -36.50 25.22
C ALA A 773 -0.21 -37.24 25.08
N LEU A 774 -1.05 -36.74 24.18
CA LEU A 774 -2.39 -37.24 23.86
C LEU A 774 -2.34 -38.70 23.44
N ASN A 775 -1.49 -39.04 22.46
CA ASN A 775 -1.35 -40.40 21.95
C ASN A 775 -0.91 -41.36 23.07
N SER A 776 -0.03 -40.91 23.98
CA SER A 776 0.43 -41.72 25.11
C SER A 776 -0.67 -41.96 26.14
N VAL A 777 -1.51 -40.96 26.44
CA VAL A 777 -2.66 -41.13 27.35
C VAL A 777 -3.71 -42.07 26.75
N VAL A 778 -4.02 -41.91 25.46
CA VAL A 778 -4.94 -42.81 24.72
C VAL A 778 -4.43 -44.25 24.77
N ALA A 779 -3.16 -44.47 24.43
CA ALA A 779 -2.54 -45.80 24.44
C ALA A 779 -2.49 -46.41 25.85
N ALA A 780 -2.13 -45.62 26.87
CA ALA A 780 -2.00 -46.11 28.25
C ALA A 780 -3.35 -46.52 28.88
N LEU A 781 -4.46 -45.90 28.43
CA LEU A 781 -5.80 -46.22 28.89
C LEU A 781 -6.50 -47.29 28.03
N GLU A 782 -5.87 -47.75 26.96
CA GLU A 782 -6.42 -48.82 26.14
C GLU A 782 -6.67 -50.07 26.99
N ASN A 783 -7.84 -50.70 26.80
CA ASN A 783 -8.28 -51.87 27.58
C ASN A 783 -8.50 -51.63 29.09
N THR A 784 -8.60 -50.38 29.54
CA THR A 784 -9.00 -50.01 30.91
C THR A 784 -10.48 -49.61 30.98
N SER A 785 -11.02 -49.46 32.18
CA SER A 785 -12.38 -48.95 32.40
C SER A 785 -12.57 -47.50 31.96
N ARG A 786 -11.47 -46.74 31.79
CA ARG A 786 -11.45 -45.33 31.40
C ARG A 786 -10.98 -45.11 29.95
N ALA A 787 -10.91 -46.16 29.13
CA ALA A 787 -10.51 -46.09 27.72
C ALA A 787 -11.24 -44.98 26.96
N THR A 788 -10.50 -44.15 26.21
CA THR A 788 -11.03 -42.95 25.53
C THR A 788 -11.88 -43.29 24.30
N GLY A 789 -11.62 -44.43 23.67
CA GLY A 789 -12.25 -44.86 22.42
C GLY A 789 -11.75 -44.13 21.18
N ILE A 790 -10.68 -43.34 21.29
CA ILE A 790 -10.02 -42.66 20.17
C ILE A 790 -9.10 -43.65 19.45
N ASN A 791 -9.16 -43.69 18.12
CA ASN A 791 -8.30 -44.55 17.30
C ASN A 791 -6.86 -44.00 17.28
N LEU A 792 -5.92 -44.76 17.83
CA LEU A 792 -4.51 -44.37 17.97
C LEU A 792 -3.82 -44.15 16.61
N ASP A 793 -4.13 -44.96 15.60
CA ASP A 793 -3.53 -44.84 14.26
C ASP A 793 -4.02 -43.56 13.56
N GLU A 794 -5.31 -43.24 13.68
CA GLU A 794 -5.89 -42.01 13.09
C GLU A 794 -5.27 -40.75 13.70
N ILE A 795 -5.10 -40.69 15.03
CA ILE A 795 -4.48 -39.53 15.69
C ILE A 795 -2.97 -39.46 15.49
N GLN A 796 -2.32 -40.57 15.12
CA GLN A 796 -0.90 -40.56 14.78
C GLN A 796 -0.64 -39.78 13.48
N GLU A 797 -1.55 -39.85 12.50
CA GLU A 797 -1.45 -39.04 11.27
C GLU A 797 -1.47 -37.52 11.55
N ILE A 798 -2.24 -37.08 12.56
CA ILE A 798 -2.24 -35.67 12.99
C ILE A 798 -0.91 -35.32 13.67
N ALA A 799 -0.39 -36.21 14.53
CA ALA A 799 0.89 -35.99 15.21
C ALA A 799 2.06 -35.91 14.21
N ASP A 800 2.06 -36.75 13.18
CA ASP A 800 3.06 -36.78 12.11
C ASP A 800 3.11 -35.44 11.34
N TYR A 801 1.95 -34.85 11.04
CA TYR A 801 1.90 -33.51 10.43
C TYR A 801 2.59 -32.46 11.30
N TRP A 802 2.27 -32.44 12.59
CA TRP A 802 2.85 -31.46 13.51
C TRP A 802 4.35 -31.67 13.74
N ASP A 803 4.83 -32.92 13.62
CA ASP A 803 6.26 -33.26 13.64
C ASP A 803 7.01 -32.61 12.47
N ASP A 804 6.40 -32.59 11.27
CA ASP A 804 6.98 -31.93 10.09
C ASP A 804 6.90 -30.40 10.19
N ILE A 805 5.89 -29.85 10.86
CA ILE A 805 5.69 -28.39 10.98
C ILE A 805 6.58 -27.75 12.03
N ARG A 806 6.73 -28.39 13.19
CA ARG A 806 7.44 -27.85 14.36
C ARG A 806 8.87 -27.37 14.04
N PRO A 807 9.69 -28.05 13.21
CA PRO A 807 11.04 -27.59 12.84
C PRO A 807 11.13 -26.17 12.26
N ILE A 808 10.10 -25.72 11.53
CA ILE A 808 10.01 -24.36 10.97
C ILE A 808 10.05 -23.30 12.08
N TYR A 809 9.59 -23.66 13.27
CA TYR A 809 9.45 -22.78 14.43
C TYR A 809 10.57 -22.97 15.47
N SER A 810 11.59 -23.78 15.16
CA SER A 810 12.67 -24.15 16.08
C SER A 810 13.42 -22.97 16.71
N GLN A 811 13.48 -21.82 16.02
CA GLN A 811 14.11 -20.60 16.56
C GLN A 811 13.38 -20.00 17.78
N PHE A 812 12.14 -20.40 18.02
CA PHE A 812 11.32 -19.93 19.13
C PHE A 812 11.24 -20.91 20.30
N GLU A 813 11.96 -22.03 20.22
CA GLU A 813 11.93 -23.06 21.27
C GLU A 813 12.74 -22.68 22.51
N SER A 814 12.29 -23.16 23.67
CA SER A 814 13.09 -23.08 24.91
C SER A 814 14.29 -24.03 24.85
N ASP A 815 15.35 -23.72 25.60
CA ASP A 815 16.53 -24.59 25.71
C ASP A 815 16.28 -25.91 26.48
N LEU A 816 15.09 -26.10 27.07
CA LEU A 816 14.75 -27.35 27.75
C LEU A 816 14.68 -28.49 26.73
N LYS A 817 15.45 -29.56 26.98
CA LYS A 817 15.45 -30.79 26.17
C LYS A 817 14.68 -31.95 26.82
N SER A 818 14.33 -31.81 28.10
CA SER A 818 13.58 -32.81 28.88
C SER A 818 12.83 -32.16 30.03
N GLY A 819 11.94 -32.90 30.68
CA GLY A 819 11.30 -32.48 31.93
C GLY A 819 12.32 -32.22 33.05
N THR A 820 11.91 -31.40 34.04
CA THR A 820 12.70 -30.99 35.20
C THR A 820 11.87 -30.94 36.48
N ALA A 821 12.32 -31.63 37.52
CA ALA A 821 11.71 -31.59 38.84
C ALA A 821 11.93 -30.26 39.59
N GLU A 822 12.81 -29.38 39.09
CA GLU A 822 13.02 -28.04 39.68
C GLU A 822 11.74 -27.18 39.66
N VAL A 823 10.78 -27.51 38.80
CA VAL A 823 9.48 -26.82 38.76
C VAL A 823 8.74 -26.90 40.10
N TYR A 824 8.87 -28.00 40.86
CA TYR A 824 8.29 -28.13 42.20
C TYR A 824 8.96 -27.20 43.24
N LYS A 825 10.17 -26.72 42.95
CA LYS A 825 10.89 -25.80 43.84
C LYS A 825 10.57 -24.34 43.52
N TYR A 826 10.61 -23.97 42.25
CA TYR A 826 10.48 -22.57 41.82
C TYR A 826 9.07 -22.19 41.39
N GLU A 827 8.22 -23.17 41.06
CA GLU A 827 6.82 -22.97 40.67
C GLU A 827 6.68 -21.96 39.51
N ILE A 828 7.61 -21.99 38.55
CA ILE A 828 7.60 -21.15 37.35
C ILE A 828 6.73 -21.85 36.30
N PRO A 829 5.63 -21.23 35.83
CA PRO A 829 4.78 -21.79 34.76
C PRO A 829 5.53 -21.98 33.45
N GLY A 830 5.06 -22.91 32.61
CA GLY A 830 5.71 -23.24 31.33
C GLY A 830 5.97 -22.02 30.44
N GLY A 831 4.92 -21.24 30.15
CA GLY A 831 5.06 -20.02 29.33
C GLY A 831 5.97 -18.95 29.94
N GLN A 832 6.05 -18.84 31.27
CA GLN A 832 7.01 -17.93 31.92
C GLN A 832 8.43 -18.48 31.83
N TYR A 833 8.62 -19.80 31.86
CA TYR A 833 9.94 -20.43 31.76
C TYR A 833 10.60 -20.11 30.40
N SER A 834 9.85 -20.25 29.31
CA SER A 834 10.33 -19.94 27.96
C SER A 834 10.67 -18.46 27.78
N ASN A 835 10.02 -17.55 28.53
CA ASN A 835 10.24 -16.11 28.46
C ASN A 835 11.30 -15.58 29.45
N LEU A 836 11.44 -16.18 30.63
CA LEU A 836 12.23 -15.63 31.74
C LEU A 836 13.73 -15.62 31.42
N LYS A 837 14.26 -16.66 30.77
CA LYS A 837 15.69 -16.72 30.43
C LYS A 837 16.08 -15.64 29.41
N PRO A 838 15.43 -15.52 28.23
CA PRO A 838 15.68 -14.40 27.31
C PRO A 838 15.53 -13.03 27.98
N GLN A 839 14.55 -12.88 28.88
CA GLN A 839 14.36 -11.63 29.63
C GLN A 839 15.57 -11.33 30.53
N VAL A 840 16.06 -12.30 31.31
CA VAL A 840 17.26 -12.15 32.15
C VAL A 840 18.51 -11.83 31.32
N GLU A 841 18.67 -12.46 30.15
CA GLU A 841 19.77 -12.21 29.23
C GLU A 841 19.73 -10.79 28.64
N SER A 842 18.53 -10.28 28.32
CA SER A 842 18.33 -8.90 27.82
C SER A 842 18.79 -7.82 28.82
N PHE A 843 18.78 -8.13 30.12
CA PHE A 843 19.32 -7.26 31.18
C PHE A 843 20.82 -7.48 31.46
N GLY A 844 21.51 -8.32 30.69
CA GLY A 844 22.93 -8.66 30.87
C GLY A 844 23.20 -9.61 32.05
N LEU A 845 22.15 -10.23 32.61
CA LEU A 845 22.22 -11.06 33.81
C LEU A 845 22.16 -12.58 33.51
N GLY A 846 22.39 -12.99 32.25
CA GLY A 846 22.30 -14.40 31.83
C GLY A 846 23.15 -15.35 32.69
N HIS A 847 24.37 -14.92 33.05
CA HIS A 847 25.27 -15.68 33.91
C HIS A 847 24.75 -15.86 35.36
N LYS A 848 23.79 -15.04 35.80
CA LYS A 848 23.13 -15.09 37.11
C LYS A 848 21.74 -15.74 37.07
N PHE A 849 21.37 -16.44 36.00
CA PHE A 849 20.04 -17.04 35.87
C PHE A 849 19.65 -17.94 37.06
N LYS A 850 20.62 -18.68 37.62
CA LYS A 850 20.40 -19.49 38.83
C LYS A 850 20.01 -18.64 40.04
N GLU A 851 20.67 -17.50 40.26
CA GLU A 851 20.34 -16.56 41.33
C GLU A 851 18.93 -15.99 41.13
N VAL A 852 18.54 -15.69 39.88
CA VAL A 852 17.18 -15.23 39.56
C VAL A 852 16.12 -16.30 39.87
N LYS A 853 16.38 -17.58 39.59
CA LYS A 853 15.45 -18.67 39.99
C LYS A 853 15.30 -18.78 41.51
N GLU A 854 16.39 -18.72 42.26
CA GLU A 854 16.33 -18.71 43.74
C GLU A 854 15.57 -17.47 44.25
N MET A 855 15.82 -16.30 43.65
CA MET A 855 15.12 -15.08 44.00
C MET A 855 13.63 -15.14 43.63
N TYR A 856 13.25 -15.80 42.54
CA TYR A 856 11.85 -16.01 42.15
C TYR A 856 11.07 -16.74 43.26
N LYS A 857 11.67 -17.79 43.83
CA LYS A 857 11.11 -18.48 45.00
C LYS A 857 11.03 -17.56 46.23
N ALA A 858 12.11 -16.85 46.54
CA ALA A 858 12.16 -15.95 47.70
C ALA A 858 11.14 -14.81 47.58
N VAL A 859 10.92 -14.29 46.37
CA VAL A 859 9.91 -13.28 46.07
C VAL A 859 8.51 -13.85 46.30
N ASN A 860 8.22 -15.07 45.84
CA ASN A 860 6.92 -15.70 46.10
C ASN A 860 6.63 -15.80 47.61
N GLU A 861 7.60 -16.27 48.40
CA GLU A 861 7.47 -16.35 49.86
C GLU A 861 7.28 -14.95 50.48
N MET A 862 8.05 -13.97 50.04
CA MET A 862 7.96 -12.58 50.49
C MET A 862 6.61 -11.92 50.17
N LEU A 863 5.98 -12.27 49.05
CA LEU A 863 4.65 -11.80 48.65
C LEU A 863 3.51 -12.52 49.39
N GLY A 864 3.83 -13.50 50.25
CA GLY A 864 2.87 -14.24 51.06
C GLY A 864 2.42 -15.56 50.44
N ASP A 865 3.21 -16.16 49.53
CA ASP A 865 2.91 -17.36 48.75
C ASP A 865 1.65 -17.19 47.87
N ILE A 866 1.85 -16.85 46.60
CA ILE A 866 0.76 -16.48 45.69
C ILE A 866 0.57 -17.51 44.57
N VAL A 867 -0.62 -17.48 43.96
CA VAL A 867 -0.86 -18.13 42.66
C VAL A 867 -0.05 -17.40 41.60
N LYS A 868 0.75 -18.15 40.83
CA LYS A 868 1.68 -17.62 39.82
C LYS A 868 1.26 -18.06 38.43
N VAL A 869 0.48 -17.24 37.75
CA VAL A 869 0.07 -17.41 36.35
C VAL A 869 0.03 -16.03 35.71
N THR A 870 -0.02 -15.87 34.39
CA THR A 870 -0.02 -14.52 33.81
C THR A 870 -1.24 -13.69 34.30
N PRO A 871 -1.06 -12.46 34.81
CA PRO A 871 0.18 -11.68 34.92
C PRO A 871 0.97 -11.80 36.25
N SER A 872 0.46 -12.45 37.31
CA SER A 872 1.15 -12.56 38.61
C SER A 872 2.52 -13.25 38.54
N SER A 873 2.68 -14.27 37.69
CA SER A 873 4.00 -14.91 37.43
C SER A 873 5.03 -13.95 36.82
N LYS A 874 4.59 -13.05 35.92
CA LYS A 874 5.46 -12.00 35.36
C LYS A 874 5.88 -11.01 36.44
N LEU A 875 4.98 -10.61 37.33
CA LEU A 875 5.31 -9.79 38.49
C LEU A 875 6.41 -10.44 39.32
N VAL A 876 6.26 -11.71 39.71
CA VAL A 876 7.30 -12.43 40.48
C VAL A 876 8.63 -12.45 39.73
N GLY A 877 8.62 -12.67 38.41
CA GLY A 877 9.80 -12.62 37.55
C GLY A 877 10.48 -11.26 37.51
N ASP A 878 9.72 -10.19 37.23
CA ASP A 878 10.21 -8.82 37.14
C ASP A 878 10.82 -8.38 38.48
N LEU A 879 10.16 -8.68 39.59
CA LEU A 879 10.65 -8.34 40.93
C LEU A 879 11.90 -9.17 41.29
N ALA A 880 11.98 -10.43 40.90
CA ALA A 880 13.17 -11.25 41.12
C ALA A 880 14.39 -10.72 40.35
N ILE A 881 14.21 -10.35 39.07
CA ILE A 881 15.27 -9.72 38.26
C ILE A 881 15.68 -8.39 38.89
N PHE A 882 14.72 -7.56 39.27
CA PHE A 882 14.97 -6.28 39.93
C PHE A 882 15.77 -6.45 41.21
N MET A 883 15.43 -7.44 42.05
CA MET A 883 16.13 -7.68 43.30
C MET A 883 17.57 -8.17 43.07
N VAL A 884 17.77 -9.11 42.15
CA VAL A 884 19.12 -9.61 41.79
C VAL A 884 19.99 -8.51 41.20
N ARG A 885 19.42 -7.63 40.37
CA ARG A 885 20.15 -6.52 39.75
C ARG A 885 20.62 -5.47 40.75
N ASN A 886 19.85 -5.26 41.83
CA ASN A 886 20.09 -4.19 42.80
C ASN A 886 20.62 -4.71 44.15
N ASP A 887 21.12 -5.95 44.21
CA ASP A 887 21.61 -6.62 45.42
C ASP A 887 20.62 -6.53 46.61
N LEU A 888 19.33 -6.66 46.30
CA LEU A 888 18.25 -6.65 47.27
C LEU A 888 17.92 -8.06 47.75
N THR A 889 17.50 -8.15 49.01
CA THR A 889 17.05 -9.38 49.67
C THR A 889 15.71 -9.12 50.35
N PRO A 890 14.89 -10.15 50.65
CA PRO A 890 13.65 -9.97 51.38
C PRO A 890 13.82 -9.24 52.72
N GLN A 891 14.98 -9.37 53.36
CA GLN A 891 15.30 -8.72 54.64
C GLN A 891 15.61 -7.23 54.49
N ASN A 892 16.20 -6.80 53.38
CA ASN A 892 16.69 -5.42 53.21
C ASN A 892 15.81 -4.54 52.30
N ILE A 893 14.87 -5.14 51.54
CA ILE A 893 14.08 -4.44 50.52
C ILE A 893 13.19 -3.33 51.11
N ILE A 894 12.69 -3.48 52.34
CA ILE A 894 11.86 -2.48 53.01
C ILE A 894 12.67 -1.22 53.34
N GLU A 895 13.95 -1.38 53.69
CA GLU A 895 14.83 -0.27 54.03
C GLU A 895 15.45 0.36 52.78
N LYS A 896 16.12 -0.46 51.95
CA LYS A 896 16.83 0.00 50.75
C LYS A 896 15.90 0.38 49.60
N GLY A 897 14.70 -0.18 49.55
CA GLY A 897 13.73 0.06 48.47
C GLY A 897 12.98 1.39 48.54
N LYS A 898 12.99 2.11 49.67
CA LYS A 898 12.23 3.38 49.85
C LYS A 898 12.54 4.43 48.78
N GLY A 899 13.80 4.51 48.34
CA GLY A 899 14.26 5.45 47.32
C GLY A 899 14.21 4.93 45.88
N MET A 900 13.82 3.67 45.66
CA MET A 900 13.91 3.02 44.35
C MET A 900 12.61 3.14 43.55
N ALA A 901 12.70 2.95 42.24
CA ALA A 901 11.56 2.77 41.35
C ALA A 901 11.35 1.28 41.10
N PHE A 902 10.24 0.74 41.60
CA PHE A 902 9.88 -0.66 41.41
C PHE A 902 9.34 -0.90 40.00
N PRO A 903 9.42 -2.14 39.46
CA PRO A 903 8.80 -2.48 38.19
C PRO A 903 7.29 -2.17 38.17
N ASP A 904 6.74 -1.74 37.03
CA ASP A 904 5.33 -1.39 36.89
C ASP A 904 4.39 -2.54 37.25
N SER A 905 4.78 -3.78 36.92
CA SER A 905 4.04 -5.00 37.30
C SER A 905 3.97 -5.18 38.81
N THR A 906 5.00 -4.77 39.55
CA THR A 906 5.03 -4.79 41.01
C THR A 906 4.12 -3.72 41.59
N ILE A 907 4.15 -2.51 41.03
CA ILE A 907 3.27 -1.41 41.43
C ILE A 907 1.80 -1.80 41.20
N ALA A 908 1.46 -2.28 40.00
CA ALA A 908 0.10 -2.68 39.65
C ALA A 908 -0.44 -3.83 40.54
N TYR A 909 0.41 -4.78 40.93
CA TYR A 909 0.04 -5.83 41.87
C TYR A 909 -0.33 -5.24 43.24
N PHE A 910 0.58 -4.46 43.84
CA PHE A 910 0.37 -3.89 45.17
C PHE A 910 -0.74 -2.82 45.20
N GLU A 911 -0.99 -2.15 44.09
CA GLU A 911 -2.10 -1.21 43.93
C GLU A 911 -3.45 -1.94 43.99
N GLY A 912 -3.49 -3.26 43.76
CA GLY A 912 -4.72 -4.04 43.66
C GLY A 912 -5.27 -4.14 42.24
N MET A 913 -4.54 -3.62 41.25
CA MET A 913 -4.94 -3.68 39.84
C MET A 913 -4.87 -5.09 39.26
N MET A 914 -4.13 -6.04 39.86
CA MET A 914 -4.16 -7.45 39.45
C MET A 914 -5.26 -8.27 40.15
N GLY A 915 -6.07 -7.64 41.01
CA GLY A 915 -6.99 -8.31 41.92
C GLY A 915 -6.43 -8.46 43.33
N GLN A 916 -7.16 -9.18 44.18
CA GLN A 916 -6.83 -9.35 45.59
C GLN A 916 -6.25 -10.76 45.84
N PRO A 917 -5.02 -10.89 46.39
CA PRO A 917 -4.45 -12.19 46.69
C PRO A 917 -5.12 -12.82 47.92
N VAL A 918 -5.16 -14.16 47.95
CA VAL A 918 -5.57 -14.91 49.14
C VAL A 918 -4.68 -14.51 50.32
N GLY A 919 -5.27 -14.06 51.43
CA GLY A 919 -4.54 -13.61 52.62
C GLY A 919 -4.06 -12.15 52.60
N GLY A 920 -4.36 -11.38 51.55
CA GLY A 920 -4.02 -9.95 51.46
C GLY A 920 -2.56 -9.66 51.10
N PHE A 921 -2.19 -8.38 51.07
CA PHE A 921 -0.84 -7.91 50.73
C PHE A 921 0.04 -7.75 51.97
N PRO A 922 1.36 -8.02 51.88
CA PRO A 922 2.30 -7.65 52.94
C PRO A 922 2.37 -6.12 53.13
N GLU A 923 1.75 -5.59 54.19
CA GLU A 923 1.52 -4.14 54.38
C GLU A 923 2.79 -3.28 54.30
N ALA A 924 3.87 -3.72 54.95
CA ALA A 924 5.12 -2.97 54.97
C ALA A 924 5.76 -2.86 53.57
N LEU A 925 5.67 -3.94 52.77
CA LEU A 925 6.18 -3.95 51.41
C LEU A 925 5.25 -3.17 50.46
N GLN A 926 3.93 -3.30 50.63
CA GLN A 926 2.94 -2.54 49.88
C GLN A 926 3.18 -1.03 50.03
N LYS A 927 3.42 -0.55 51.25
CA LYS A 927 3.72 0.86 51.52
C LYS A 927 5.02 1.33 50.86
N VAL A 928 6.07 0.50 50.85
CA VAL A 928 7.36 0.83 50.22
C VAL A 928 7.24 0.90 48.70
N VAL A 929 6.47 0.00 48.09
CA VAL A 929 6.24 -0.03 46.64
C VAL A 929 5.36 1.13 46.18
N LEU A 930 4.22 1.36 46.85
CA LEU A 930 3.23 2.35 46.43
C LEU A 930 3.58 3.79 46.81
N LYS A 931 4.40 3.98 47.85
CA LYS A 931 4.72 5.30 48.40
C LYS A 931 3.42 6.05 48.76
N ASP A 932 3.08 7.09 48.02
CA ASP A 932 1.88 7.91 48.25
C ASP A 932 0.64 7.42 47.47
N LYS A 933 0.80 6.46 46.55
CA LYS A 933 -0.34 5.90 45.79
C LYS A 933 -1.26 5.09 46.72
N GLN A 934 -2.56 5.31 46.57
CA GLN A 934 -3.57 4.60 47.36
C GLN A 934 -3.92 3.26 46.71
N PRO A 935 -3.89 2.14 47.45
CA PRO A 935 -4.33 0.85 46.94
C PRO A 935 -5.86 0.78 46.83
N ILE A 936 -6.34 -0.09 45.93
CA ILE A 936 -7.75 -0.41 45.77
C ILE A 936 -8.06 -1.80 46.35
N SER A 937 -9.27 -1.95 46.90
CA SER A 937 -9.80 -3.22 47.42
C SER A 937 -10.99 -3.75 46.60
N THR A 938 -11.51 -2.94 45.68
CA THR A 938 -12.61 -3.29 44.77
C THR A 938 -12.08 -3.93 43.50
N ARG A 939 -12.99 -4.41 42.63
CA ARG A 939 -12.60 -4.99 41.34
C ARG A 939 -12.16 -3.85 40.43
N PRO A 940 -10.96 -3.91 39.81
CA PRO A 940 -10.44 -2.79 39.02
C PRO A 940 -11.39 -2.29 37.92
N GLY A 941 -12.14 -3.19 37.27
CA GLY A 941 -13.13 -2.84 36.25
C GLY A 941 -14.27 -1.95 36.74
N GLU A 942 -14.60 -1.97 38.05
CA GLU A 942 -15.63 -1.10 38.65
C GLU A 942 -15.21 0.38 38.69
N LEU A 943 -13.91 0.66 38.58
CA LEU A 943 -13.34 2.00 38.61
C LEU A 943 -13.17 2.60 37.20
N LEU A 944 -13.29 1.77 36.16
CA LEU A 944 -13.07 2.17 34.78
C LEU A 944 -14.37 2.67 34.16
N LYS A 945 -14.28 3.79 33.43
CA LYS A 945 -15.41 4.28 32.62
C LYS A 945 -15.68 3.29 31.47
N PRO A 946 -16.94 3.09 31.08
CA PRO A 946 -17.26 2.29 29.89
C PRO A 946 -16.49 2.77 28.66
N ALA A 947 -16.00 1.83 27.86
CA ALA A 947 -15.34 2.17 26.59
C ALA A 947 -16.36 2.71 25.59
N ASP A 948 -15.97 3.74 24.83
CA ASP A 948 -16.78 4.33 23.76
C ASP A 948 -16.44 3.68 22.42
N PHE A 949 -17.28 2.73 21.99
CA PHE A 949 -17.07 1.99 20.75
C PHE A 949 -17.33 2.83 19.49
N GLU A 950 -18.19 3.86 19.55
CA GLU A 950 -18.41 4.75 18.40
C GLU A 950 -17.23 5.69 18.21
N ALA A 951 -16.62 6.18 19.30
CA ALA A 951 -15.39 6.95 19.21
C ALA A 951 -14.24 6.14 18.58
N ILE A 952 -14.07 4.87 18.97
CA ILE A 952 -13.06 3.98 18.37
C ILE A 952 -13.34 3.75 16.89
N LYS A 953 -14.61 3.51 16.52
CA LYS A 953 -15.01 3.31 15.13
C LYS A 953 -14.70 4.54 14.27
N ASN A 954 -15.05 5.73 14.76
CA ASN A 954 -14.79 6.99 14.06
C ASN A 954 -13.29 7.21 13.90
N TYR A 955 -12.50 6.97 14.94
CA TYR A 955 -11.04 7.06 14.88
C TYR A 955 -10.43 6.14 13.80
N LEU A 956 -10.83 4.86 13.75
CA LEU A 956 -10.34 3.92 12.73
C LEU A 956 -10.76 4.31 11.30
N GLN A 957 -11.94 4.89 11.14
CA GLN A 957 -12.41 5.40 9.84
C GLN A 957 -11.67 6.67 9.42
N GLU A 958 -11.38 7.59 10.34
CA GLU A 958 -10.72 8.87 10.06
C GLU A 958 -9.23 8.70 9.79
N GLU A 959 -8.51 7.95 10.64
CA GLU A 959 -7.05 7.82 10.54
C GLU A 959 -6.60 6.74 9.55
N TYR A 960 -7.33 5.62 9.48
CA TYR A 960 -6.93 4.45 8.67
C TYR A 960 -7.84 4.19 7.48
N ASN A 961 -8.87 5.01 7.25
CA ASN A 961 -9.91 4.78 6.24
C ASN A 961 -10.52 3.37 6.31
N LEU A 962 -10.57 2.80 7.52
CA LEU A 962 -11.04 1.45 7.77
C LEU A 962 -12.53 1.51 8.16
N PRO A 963 -13.45 0.92 7.37
CA PRO A 963 -14.84 0.73 7.78
C PRO A 963 -14.92 -0.37 8.84
N ALA A 964 -14.51 -0.02 10.08
CA ALA A 964 -14.25 -0.96 11.16
C ALA A 964 -15.50 -1.75 11.56
N ILE A 965 -15.38 -3.08 11.57
CA ILE A 965 -16.41 -3.98 12.11
C ILE A 965 -16.22 -4.14 13.63
N ARG A 966 -17.18 -4.79 14.31
CA ARG A 966 -17.14 -4.95 15.77
C ARG A 966 -15.84 -5.62 16.25
N GLN A 967 -15.33 -6.59 15.50
CA GLN A 967 -14.08 -7.30 15.81
C GLN A 967 -12.86 -6.38 15.77
N ASP A 968 -12.79 -5.43 14.82
CA ASP A 968 -11.72 -4.43 14.75
C ASP A 968 -11.78 -3.48 15.95
N ILE A 969 -12.99 -3.01 16.28
CA ILE A 969 -13.24 -2.11 17.41
C ILE A 969 -12.81 -2.78 18.73
N LEU A 970 -13.13 -4.05 18.93
CA LEU A 970 -12.74 -4.80 20.12
C LEU A 970 -11.24 -5.10 20.16
N SER A 971 -10.64 -5.43 19.00
CA SER A 971 -9.20 -5.64 18.89
C SER A 971 -8.43 -4.37 19.27
N TYR A 972 -8.87 -3.22 18.76
CA TYR A 972 -8.33 -1.92 19.14
C TYR A 972 -8.59 -1.58 20.61
N ALA A 973 -9.81 -1.81 21.13
CA ALA A 973 -10.11 -1.56 22.55
C ALA A 973 -9.22 -2.36 23.51
N LEU A 974 -8.87 -3.60 23.14
CA LEU A 974 -7.98 -4.45 23.91
C LEU A 974 -6.50 -4.07 23.73
N TYR A 975 -6.10 -3.75 22.49
CA TYR A 975 -4.71 -3.56 22.07
C TYR A 975 -4.53 -2.42 21.05
N PRO A 976 -4.70 -1.13 21.44
CA PRO A 976 -4.71 -0.01 20.49
C PRO A 976 -3.45 0.03 19.63
N LYS A 977 -2.29 0.16 20.28
CA LYS A 977 -0.98 0.25 19.62
C LYS A 977 -0.63 -0.96 18.75
N VAL A 978 -0.99 -2.17 19.19
CA VAL A 978 -0.68 -3.41 18.45
C VAL A 978 -1.52 -3.49 17.19
N PHE A 979 -2.79 -3.08 17.29
CA PHE A 979 -3.70 -3.07 16.16
C PHE A 979 -3.27 -2.01 15.14
N GLU A 980 -2.84 -0.82 15.59
CA GLU A 980 -2.23 0.20 14.73
C GLU A 980 -0.97 -0.31 14.01
N GLU A 981 -0.05 -0.95 14.73
CA GLU A 981 1.16 -1.57 14.16
C GLU A 981 0.81 -2.65 13.11
N TYR A 982 -0.25 -3.43 13.36
CA TYR A 982 -0.78 -4.41 12.39
C TYR A 982 -1.34 -3.74 11.13
N LEU A 983 -2.10 -2.64 11.27
CA LEU A 983 -2.63 -1.90 10.13
C LEU A 983 -1.52 -1.26 9.30
N GLU A 984 -0.50 -0.68 9.94
CA GLU A 984 0.68 -0.13 9.25
C GLU A 984 1.51 -1.22 8.54
N PHE A 985 1.61 -2.41 9.15
CA PHE A 985 2.22 -3.57 8.49
C PHE A 985 1.43 -3.97 7.24
N LYS A 986 0.10 -4.12 7.34
CA LYS A 986 -0.77 -4.49 6.22
C LYS A 986 -0.74 -3.44 5.10
N LYS A 987 -0.64 -2.16 5.45
CA LYS A 987 -0.43 -1.07 4.50
C LYS A 987 0.90 -1.20 3.76
N SER A 988 1.98 -1.53 4.47
CA SER A 988 3.34 -1.63 3.91
C SER A 988 3.58 -2.89 3.07
N TYR A 989 3.08 -4.05 3.51
CA TYR A 989 3.40 -5.36 2.92
C TYR A 989 2.19 -6.12 2.36
N GLY A 990 0.97 -5.70 2.67
CA GLY A 990 -0.25 -6.42 2.34
C GLY A 990 -0.58 -7.52 3.35
N ASP A 991 -1.57 -8.34 3.01
CA ASP A 991 -1.95 -9.50 3.81
C ASP A 991 -1.07 -10.70 3.47
N LEU A 992 -0.28 -11.16 4.45
CA LEU A 992 0.64 -12.27 4.28
C LEU A 992 0.20 -13.53 5.05
N SER A 993 -1.02 -13.55 5.60
CA SER A 993 -1.55 -14.67 6.39
C SER A 993 -1.50 -16.02 5.63
N ARG A 994 -1.68 -15.97 4.30
CA ARG A 994 -1.65 -17.13 3.38
C ARG A 994 -0.25 -17.54 2.93
N MET A 995 0.77 -16.72 3.17
CA MET A 995 2.16 -17.05 2.82
C MET A 995 2.62 -18.27 3.61
N ASN A 996 3.40 -19.17 2.99
CA ASN A 996 3.98 -20.32 3.68
C ASN A 996 4.89 -19.86 4.85
N SER A 997 4.79 -20.51 6.01
CA SER A 997 5.53 -20.12 7.22
C SER A 997 7.05 -20.15 7.06
N SER A 998 7.59 -21.09 6.28
CA SER A 998 9.04 -21.11 5.98
C SER A 998 9.47 -19.86 5.19
N VAL A 999 8.61 -19.34 4.30
CA VAL A 999 8.87 -18.11 3.55
C VAL A 999 8.68 -16.88 4.43
N PHE A 1000 7.67 -16.90 5.29
CA PHE A 1000 7.40 -15.80 6.22
C PHE A 1000 8.55 -15.56 7.21
N PHE A 1001 9.14 -16.62 7.76
CA PHE A 1001 10.24 -16.49 8.72
C PHE A 1001 11.63 -16.36 8.07
N ASP A 1002 11.92 -17.15 7.03
CA ASP A 1002 13.28 -17.27 6.49
C ASP A 1002 13.46 -16.55 5.13
N GLY A 1003 12.38 -16.11 4.49
CA GLY A 1003 12.39 -15.63 3.10
C GLY A 1003 12.60 -16.79 2.11
N ILE A 1004 13.40 -16.56 1.07
CA ILE A 1004 13.76 -17.58 0.08
C ILE A 1004 15.26 -17.51 -0.24
N SER A 1005 15.85 -18.66 -0.57
CA SER A 1005 17.24 -18.77 -1.01
C SER A 1005 17.40 -18.41 -2.48
N GLN A 1006 18.63 -18.07 -2.89
CA GLN A 1006 18.92 -17.82 -4.30
C GLN A 1006 18.63 -19.06 -5.15
N GLY A 1007 17.83 -18.91 -6.19
CA GLY A 1007 17.37 -19.98 -7.08
C GLY A 1007 16.06 -20.64 -6.64
N GLU A 1008 15.63 -20.47 -5.39
CA GLU A 1008 14.38 -21.02 -4.86
C GLU A 1008 13.17 -20.31 -5.46
N VAL A 1009 12.11 -21.09 -5.69
CA VAL A 1009 10.80 -20.62 -6.14
C VAL A 1009 9.82 -20.79 -4.99
N CYS A 1010 9.06 -19.75 -4.68
CA CYS A 1010 7.92 -19.84 -3.78
C CYS A 1010 6.63 -19.38 -4.44
N GLU A 1011 5.53 -19.90 -3.91
CA GLU A 1011 4.18 -19.49 -4.26
C GLU A 1011 3.61 -18.65 -3.12
N VAL A 1012 3.13 -17.45 -3.46
CA VAL A 1012 2.46 -16.55 -2.51
C VAL A 1012 1.04 -16.34 -3.01
N GLU A 1013 0.08 -16.99 -2.34
CA GLU A 1013 -1.34 -16.79 -2.59
C GLU A 1013 -1.81 -15.51 -1.87
N LEU A 1014 -2.44 -14.60 -2.62
CA LEU A 1014 -3.06 -13.40 -2.07
C LEU A 1014 -4.53 -13.64 -1.72
N GLU A 1015 -5.24 -14.25 -2.66
CA GLU A 1015 -6.66 -14.58 -2.59
C GLU A 1015 -6.89 -15.86 -3.41
N GLU A 1016 -8.07 -16.47 -3.27
CA GLU A 1016 -8.45 -17.62 -4.06
C GLU A 1016 -8.32 -17.33 -5.58
N GLY A 1017 -7.49 -18.12 -6.27
CA GLY A 1017 -7.21 -17.96 -7.70
C GLY A 1017 -6.18 -16.87 -8.06
N LYS A 1018 -5.55 -16.20 -7.08
CA LYS A 1018 -4.50 -15.19 -7.28
C LYS A 1018 -3.21 -15.58 -6.58
N THR A 1019 -2.27 -16.15 -7.32
CA THR A 1019 -0.96 -16.59 -6.82
C THR A 1019 0.18 -15.94 -7.58
N PHE A 1020 1.18 -15.45 -6.85
CA PHE A 1020 2.47 -15.07 -7.41
C PHE A 1020 3.46 -16.22 -7.30
N ILE A 1021 4.07 -16.58 -8.43
CA ILE A 1021 5.22 -17.48 -8.49
C ILE A 1021 6.47 -16.61 -8.48
N ILE A 1022 7.19 -16.61 -7.36
CA ILE A 1022 8.33 -15.72 -7.11
C ILE A 1022 9.60 -16.56 -7.02
N LYS A 1023 10.62 -16.18 -7.78
CA LYS A 1023 11.95 -16.77 -7.71
C LYS A 1023 12.98 -15.71 -7.35
N LEU A 1024 13.83 -15.97 -6.35
CA LEU A 1024 14.98 -15.11 -6.10
C LEU A 1024 16.10 -15.45 -7.07
N VAL A 1025 16.45 -14.51 -7.95
CA VAL A 1025 17.47 -14.72 -9.00
C VAL A 1025 18.87 -14.39 -8.49
N ASN A 1026 19.02 -13.22 -7.85
CA ASN A 1026 20.33 -12.75 -7.41
C ASN A 1026 20.22 -11.67 -6.31
N ILE A 1027 21.24 -11.59 -5.46
CA ILE A 1027 21.41 -10.56 -4.44
C ILE A 1027 22.64 -9.71 -4.81
N GLY A 1028 22.41 -8.43 -5.07
CA GLY A 1028 23.46 -7.47 -5.40
C GLY A 1028 24.37 -7.12 -4.23
N LYS A 1029 25.52 -6.52 -4.54
CA LYS A 1029 26.42 -5.94 -3.55
C LYS A 1029 25.79 -4.69 -2.92
N VAL A 1030 26.18 -4.40 -1.68
CA VAL A 1030 25.83 -3.14 -1.02
C VAL A 1030 26.49 -1.97 -1.75
N ASN A 1031 25.71 -0.93 -2.03
CA ASN A 1031 26.19 0.31 -2.64
C ASN A 1031 26.76 1.25 -1.56
N LYS A 1032 27.30 2.41 -1.96
CA LYS A 1032 27.91 3.37 -1.03
C LYS A 1032 26.92 3.96 -0.01
N GLU A 1033 25.63 3.92 -0.33
CA GLU A 1033 24.53 4.45 0.47
C GLU A 1033 23.93 3.40 1.41
N GLY A 1034 24.48 2.18 1.45
CA GLY A 1034 24.00 1.10 2.32
C GLY A 1034 22.89 0.22 1.73
N TYR A 1035 22.51 0.41 0.46
CA TYR A 1035 21.43 -0.36 -0.17
C TYR A 1035 21.95 -1.52 -1.03
N ARG A 1036 21.19 -2.61 -1.08
CA ARG A 1036 21.37 -3.75 -1.98
C ARG A 1036 20.24 -3.81 -3.01
N LYS A 1037 20.60 -4.12 -4.25
CA LYS A 1037 19.64 -4.49 -5.28
C LYS A 1037 19.33 -5.97 -5.21
N ILE A 1038 18.06 -6.35 -5.21
CA ILE A 1038 17.62 -7.73 -5.22
C ILE A 1038 16.86 -8.00 -6.51
N TYR A 1039 17.17 -9.11 -7.16
CA TYR A 1039 16.60 -9.50 -8.44
C TYR A 1039 15.67 -10.68 -8.23
N PHE A 1040 14.41 -10.51 -8.60
CA PHE A 1040 13.39 -11.55 -8.60
C PHE A 1040 12.93 -11.87 -10.02
N GLU A 1041 12.33 -13.03 -10.19
CA GLU A 1041 11.45 -13.35 -11.30
C GLU A 1041 10.05 -13.61 -10.74
N VAL A 1042 9.05 -12.85 -11.20
CA VAL A 1042 7.65 -12.97 -10.77
C VAL A 1042 6.78 -13.33 -11.97
N ASN A 1043 6.11 -14.49 -11.90
CA ASN A 1043 5.28 -15.02 -12.99
C ASN A 1043 6.02 -14.99 -14.34
N GLY A 1044 7.31 -15.35 -14.35
CA GLY A 1044 8.18 -15.36 -15.53
C GLY A 1044 8.81 -14.01 -15.91
N ASN A 1045 8.68 -12.96 -15.08
CA ASN A 1045 9.17 -11.62 -15.41
C ASN A 1045 10.20 -11.11 -14.42
N GLN A 1046 11.30 -10.55 -14.91
CA GLN A 1046 12.32 -9.96 -14.03
C GLN A 1046 11.81 -8.74 -13.28
N ARG A 1047 12.21 -8.64 -12.01
CA ARG A 1047 11.96 -7.53 -11.11
C ARG A 1047 13.24 -7.19 -10.34
N GLU A 1048 13.44 -5.90 -10.14
CA GLU A 1048 14.52 -5.34 -9.32
C GLU A 1048 13.86 -4.55 -8.20
N ILE A 1049 14.24 -4.85 -6.96
CA ILE A 1049 13.90 -4.00 -5.80
C ILE A 1049 15.19 -3.58 -5.10
N THR A 1050 15.09 -2.57 -4.24
CA THR A 1050 16.23 -2.06 -3.48
C THR A 1050 15.91 -2.11 -1.99
N ILE A 1051 16.76 -2.78 -1.20
CA ILE A 1051 16.58 -2.98 0.23
C ILE A 1051 17.79 -2.40 0.99
N LEU A 1052 17.53 -1.73 2.09
CA LEU A 1052 18.56 -1.17 2.98
C LEU A 1052 19.25 -2.30 3.76
N ASP A 1053 20.58 -2.39 3.71
CA ASP A 1053 21.36 -3.29 4.55
C ASP A 1053 21.61 -2.62 5.92
N LYS A 1054 20.84 -3.04 6.92
CA LYS A 1054 20.87 -2.46 8.27
C LYS A 1054 22.19 -2.72 9.01
N GLN A 1055 23.00 -3.69 8.58
CA GLN A 1055 24.30 -3.98 9.21
C GLN A 1055 25.39 -3.05 8.71
N TYR A 1056 25.36 -2.69 7.42
CA TYR A 1056 26.29 -1.73 6.85
C TYR A 1056 26.24 -0.39 7.61
N HIS A 1057 25.03 0.09 7.91
CA HIS A 1057 24.82 1.32 8.69
C HIS A 1057 25.28 1.25 10.16
N LYS A 1058 25.27 0.07 10.80
CA LYS A 1058 25.80 -0.07 12.16
C LYS A 1058 27.32 -0.13 12.22
N THR A 1059 27.98 -0.47 11.11
CA THR A 1059 29.42 -0.76 11.08
C THR A 1059 30.25 0.42 10.58
N PHE A 1060 29.68 1.23 9.70
CA PHE A 1060 30.27 2.45 9.22
C PHE A 1060 29.34 3.57 9.67
N ASP A 1061 29.80 4.46 10.56
CA ASP A 1061 29.17 5.76 10.87
C ASP A 1061 29.12 6.62 9.59
N VAL A 1062 28.36 6.16 8.60
CA VAL A 1062 28.08 6.91 7.40
C VAL A 1062 27.00 7.89 7.83
N GLU A 1063 27.43 9.08 8.25
CA GLU A 1063 26.58 10.27 8.16
C GLU A 1063 26.00 10.26 6.75
N ILE A 1064 24.72 9.95 6.66
CA ILE A 1064 24.02 9.95 5.40
C ILE A 1064 24.11 11.40 4.93
N GLY A 1065 24.79 11.66 3.83
CA GLY A 1065 24.53 12.85 3.01
C GLY A 1065 23.14 12.75 2.38
N SER A 1066 22.12 12.35 3.15
CA SER A 1066 20.75 12.32 2.73
C SER A 1066 20.30 13.75 2.71
N THR A 1067 19.94 14.22 1.53
CA THR A 1067 18.89 15.21 1.37
C THR A 1067 17.80 14.94 2.41
N LEU A 1068 17.71 15.80 3.43
CA LEU A 1068 16.68 15.75 4.47
C LEU A 1068 15.33 15.88 3.75
N MET A 1069 14.39 15.00 4.06
CA MET A 1069 13.02 15.10 3.52
C MET A 1069 12.14 15.77 4.58
N ALA A 1070 11.19 16.60 4.15
CA ALA A 1070 10.21 17.18 5.05
C ALA A 1070 9.28 16.08 5.57
N ASP A 1071 8.98 16.08 6.87
CA ASP A 1071 7.96 15.19 7.44
C ASP A 1071 6.56 15.63 6.96
N PRO A 1072 5.84 14.81 6.18
CA PRO A 1072 4.51 15.17 5.67
C PRO A 1072 3.48 15.45 6.77
N ASN A 1073 3.67 14.88 7.96
CA ASN A 1073 2.78 15.07 9.11
C ASN A 1073 3.10 16.34 9.90
N ASN A 1074 4.29 16.93 9.68
CA ASN A 1074 4.71 18.16 10.34
C ASN A 1074 4.52 19.36 9.42
N LYS A 1075 3.43 20.11 9.60
CA LYS A 1075 3.13 21.32 8.81
C LYS A 1075 4.18 22.44 8.92
N LYS A 1076 5.13 22.33 9.86
CA LYS A 1076 6.23 23.29 10.02
C LYS A 1076 7.46 22.93 9.17
N ASP A 1077 7.52 21.72 8.63
CA ASP A 1077 8.56 21.31 7.69
C ASP A 1077 8.14 21.71 6.27
N ILE A 1078 8.92 22.60 5.64
CA ILE A 1078 8.63 23.08 4.29
C ILE A 1078 9.41 22.23 3.30
N GLY A 1079 8.73 21.27 2.66
CA GLY A 1079 9.29 20.45 1.59
C GLY A 1079 9.22 21.10 0.21
N ALA A 1080 10.09 20.67 -0.70
CA ALA A 1080 10.01 21.04 -2.10
C ALA A 1080 8.78 20.38 -2.74
N SER A 1081 7.86 21.17 -3.29
CA SER A 1081 6.65 20.63 -3.94
C SER A 1081 6.91 20.04 -5.32
N ILE A 1082 8.05 20.39 -5.93
CA ILE A 1082 8.49 19.92 -7.25
C ILE A 1082 10.01 19.72 -7.24
N PRO A 1083 10.54 18.74 -8.00
CA PRO A 1083 11.98 18.66 -8.24
C PRO A 1083 12.40 19.80 -9.18
N GLY A 1084 13.51 20.47 -8.87
CA GLY A 1084 13.96 21.63 -9.65
C GLY A 1084 15.21 22.27 -9.09
N THR A 1085 15.56 23.45 -9.61
CA THR A 1085 16.68 24.25 -9.10
C THR A 1085 16.14 25.40 -8.26
N VAL A 1086 16.67 25.58 -7.05
CA VAL A 1086 16.35 26.75 -6.21
C VAL A 1086 16.87 28.00 -6.91
N VAL A 1087 15.98 28.85 -7.41
CA VAL A 1087 16.35 30.10 -8.10
C VAL A 1087 16.67 31.19 -7.09
N GLN A 1088 15.81 31.32 -6.08
CA GLN A 1088 15.90 32.42 -5.14
C GLN A 1088 15.28 32.05 -3.78
N ILE A 1089 15.93 32.46 -2.70
CA ILE A 1089 15.41 32.34 -1.34
C ILE A 1089 14.93 33.73 -0.90
N LEU A 1090 13.63 33.86 -0.56
CA LEU A 1090 12.97 35.14 -0.30
C LEU A 1090 12.96 35.55 1.18
N VAL A 1091 13.40 34.66 2.08
CA VAL A 1091 13.36 34.83 3.53
C VAL A 1091 14.69 34.42 4.17
N LYS A 1092 14.94 34.87 5.39
CA LYS A 1092 16.13 34.52 6.18
C LYS A 1092 15.73 33.81 7.47
N ALA A 1093 16.65 33.00 7.99
CA ALA A 1093 16.52 32.43 9.32
C ALA A 1093 16.28 33.55 10.35
N GLY A 1094 15.21 33.42 11.12
CA GLY A 1094 14.74 34.39 12.11
C GLY A 1094 13.58 35.29 11.68
N ASP A 1095 13.22 35.32 10.39
CA ASP A 1095 12.12 36.15 9.88
C ASP A 1095 10.75 35.60 10.32
N SER A 1096 9.80 36.48 10.64
CA SER A 1096 8.40 36.10 10.84
C SER A 1096 7.68 36.05 9.50
N VAL A 1097 6.95 34.96 9.23
CA VAL A 1097 6.22 34.76 7.98
C VAL A 1097 4.74 34.46 8.24
N GLU A 1098 3.87 34.96 7.37
CA GLU A 1098 2.43 34.68 7.41
C GLU A 1098 2.06 33.49 6.52
N ALA A 1099 1.00 32.76 6.86
CA ALA A 1099 0.46 31.70 6.01
C ALA A 1099 0.12 32.26 4.61
N GLY A 1100 0.62 31.61 3.55
CA GLY A 1100 0.51 32.03 2.16
C GLY A 1100 1.66 32.92 1.66
N GLN A 1101 2.54 33.39 2.53
CA GLN A 1101 3.71 34.18 2.14
C GLN A 1101 4.73 33.33 1.37
N SER A 1102 5.24 33.82 0.25
CA SER A 1102 6.26 33.12 -0.56
C SER A 1102 7.62 33.09 0.15
N LEU A 1103 8.22 31.90 0.22
CA LEU A 1103 9.47 31.62 0.93
C LEU A 1103 10.64 31.35 -0.02
N ILE A 1104 10.45 30.50 -1.03
CA ILE A 1104 11.48 30.09 -2.00
C ILE A 1104 10.88 30.02 -3.40
N ILE A 1105 11.69 30.30 -4.43
CA ILE A 1105 11.35 30.10 -5.84
C ILE A 1105 12.16 28.91 -6.37
N ILE A 1106 11.47 27.89 -6.89
CA ILE A 1106 12.07 26.73 -7.54
C ILE A 1106 11.74 26.78 -9.03
N GLU A 1107 12.75 26.63 -9.90
CA GLU A 1107 12.58 26.47 -11.33
C GLU A 1107 12.62 25.00 -11.71
N ALA A 1108 11.54 24.53 -12.33
CA ALA A 1108 11.47 23.25 -13.01
C ALA A 1108 10.90 23.47 -14.40
N MET A 1109 11.49 22.85 -15.43
CA MET A 1109 11.00 22.95 -16.81
C MET A 1109 10.75 24.39 -17.33
N LYS A 1110 11.58 25.36 -16.93
CA LYS A 1110 11.41 26.80 -17.27
C LYS A 1110 10.12 27.42 -16.73
N MET A 1111 9.58 26.85 -15.66
CA MET A 1111 8.49 27.39 -14.86
C MET A 1111 9.00 27.69 -13.45
N GLU A 1112 8.92 28.95 -13.06
CA GLU A 1112 9.21 29.40 -11.69
C GLU A 1112 7.98 29.11 -10.81
N THR A 1113 8.16 28.29 -9.78
CA THR A 1113 7.13 27.96 -8.79
C THR A 1113 7.50 28.55 -7.44
N ARG A 1114 6.57 29.27 -6.82
CA ARG A 1114 6.76 29.86 -5.49
C ARG A 1114 6.28 28.88 -4.43
N ILE A 1115 7.16 28.52 -3.51
CA ILE A 1115 6.82 27.73 -2.32
C ILE A 1115 6.38 28.71 -1.24
N ALA A 1116 5.15 28.55 -0.74
CA ALA A 1116 4.55 29.43 0.26
C ALA A 1116 4.49 28.75 1.64
N ALA A 1117 4.46 29.56 2.70
CA ALA A 1117 4.30 29.07 4.07
C ALA A 1117 2.88 28.47 4.26
N PRO A 1118 2.72 27.22 4.71
CA PRO A 1118 1.42 26.61 4.97
C PRO A 1118 0.79 27.13 6.28
N VAL A 1119 1.62 27.60 7.22
CA VAL A 1119 1.23 28.17 8.51
C VAL A 1119 2.08 29.40 8.80
N SER A 1120 1.53 30.34 9.58
CA SER A 1120 2.33 31.44 10.11
C SER A 1120 3.30 30.92 11.17
N GLY A 1121 4.52 31.44 11.17
CA GLY A 1121 5.57 30.98 12.08
C GLY A 1121 6.84 31.79 11.92
N LYS A 1122 7.87 31.43 12.69
CA LYS A 1122 9.20 32.04 12.54
C LYS A 1122 10.09 31.11 11.72
N VAL A 1123 10.83 31.62 10.74
CA VAL A 1123 11.76 30.81 9.96
C VAL A 1123 12.89 30.34 10.88
N GLY A 1124 12.98 29.03 11.10
CA GLY A 1124 14.06 28.38 11.82
C GLY A 1124 15.25 28.16 10.90
N ASN A 1125 15.51 26.91 10.53
CA ASN A 1125 16.66 26.54 9.71
C ASN A 1125 16.30 26.46 8.22
N ILE A 1126 17.16 26.99 7.34
CA ILE A 1126 17.05 26.85 5.87
C ILE A 1126 18.10 25.83 5.43
N THR A 1127 17.67 24.73 4.83
CA THR A 1127 18.50 23.55 4.53
C THR A 1127 19.04 23.51 3.10
N VAL A 1128 18.72 24.52 2.28
CA VAL A 1128 19.08 24.60 0.85
C VAL A 1128 19.73 25.95 0.48
N GLN A 1129 20.42 26.00 -0.66
CA GLN A 1129 21.07 27.20 -1.19
C GLN A 1129 20.58 27.56 -2.60
N GLU A 1130 20.70 28.84 -2.99
CA GLU A 1130 20.41 29.27 -4.37
C GLU A 1130 21.33 28.54 -5.37
N GLY A 1131 20.76 28.06 -6.47
CA GLY A 1131 21.42 27.21 -7.46
C GLY A 1131 21.43 25.70 -7.13
N GLN A 1132 21.01 25.29 -5.94
CA GLN A 1132 20.94 23.86 -5.56
C GLN A 1132 19.80 23.14 -6.30
N GLN A 1133 20.07 21.93 -6.77
CA GLN A 1133 19.01 21.02 -7.23
C GLN A 1133 18.36 20.31 -6.03
N VAL A 1134 17.04 20.34 -5.99
CA VAL A 1134 16.22 19.73 -4.94
C VAL A 1134 15.29 18.68 -5.53
N LYS A 1135 15.03 17.62 -4.77
CA LYS A 1135 14.07 16.56 -5.09
C LYS A 1135 12.69 16.90 -4.52
N ASN A 1136 11.65 16.30 -5.06
CA ASN A 1136 10.32 16.39 -4.48
C ASN A 1136 10.33 15.86 -3.03
N GLY A 1137 9.73 16.61 -2.10
CA GLY A 1137 9.68 16.29 -0.68
C GLY A 1137 10.97 16.60 0.09
N GLU A 1138 12.03 17.08 -0.57
CA GLU A 1138 13.26 17.50 0.12
C GLU A 1138 12.96 18.72 1.00
N LEU A 1139 13.39 18.66 2.26
CA LEU A 1139 13.25 19.73 3.23
C LEU A 1139 14.02 20.95 2.74
N LEU A 1140 13.30 22.05 2.56
CA LEU A 1140 13.84 23.35 2.17
C LEU A 1140 14.12 24.23 3.38
N MET A 1141 13.20 24.26 4.34
CA MET A 1141 13.34 24.98 5.61
C MET A 1141 12.35 24.49 6.66
N GLN A 1142 12.60 24.86 7.91
CA GLN A 1142 11.71 24.60 9.06
C GLN A 1142 11.15 25.89 9.63
N LEU A 1143 9.89 25.87 10.05
CA LEU A 1143 9.23 26.93 10.82
C LEU A 1143 9.17 26.58 12.31
N GLU A 1144 9.23 27.58 13.18
CA GLU A 1144 9.06 27.48 14.65
C GLU A 1144 7.68 27.93 15.09
#